data_AF-A0A6H9GZT8-F1
#
_entry.id   AF-A0A6H9GZT8-F1
#
_cell.length_a   1.000
_cell.length_b   1.000
_cell.length_c   1.000
_cell.angle_alpha   90.00
_cell.angle_beta   90.00
_cell.angle_gamma   90.00
#
_symmetry.space_group_name_H-M   'P 1'
#
loop_
_entity.id
_entity.type
_entity.pdbx_description
1 polymer ?
#
loop_
_entity_poly.entity_id
_entity_poly.type
_entity_poly.pdbx_seq_one_letter_code
_entity_poly.pdbx_strand_id
1 'polypeptide(L)'
;MKQFTMAALLAGSAIGLIPAEALAADGGVENVPGGVAVTPQSGPSDRVEVTLHGDGIFHVVAHPRGLQAPPARASLMAPNPPASGKYTVSQTGGHVQVKAAKATADIDLASGQVRFLDAAGKELLGEAASTVFTQTKADGTPYVTVSQQFNRGTSEGLYGLGQHQQAVMDYNGEDVELAQHNMDIGVPFLVSSKGYGLLWDNESITRVGNPAPYTLVGDKTGMKVTSGGKPGFTARYYLDDKLAVERQETTIDYQYLDDQAKWPEAAKAKTVASEQGQNTAGNAVQTQKVVWEGDLQPDKTGTHKFQLYGSSYYKVYVDGELKLDRWRQNWNPWYANFEVPMTSGKPAHIRIEWDPNAGYMALLHNDPLPEADRHSVWFTSEVARDKDYWFIAGGDMDGAVAGYRQLTGKSEMMPKWVYGFWQSRQRYDTAKELTGVVQEYRKRQYPLDNIVLDWRYWTDDSWGSHKFDPSRFPDPAAMVSTVHGDHANIMISVWPKFYPTTDTFKELDAAGAIYHGNLRQGNKDWVGPGFANTFYDPYSAKGRQIFWRQVEDRIAKFGFDAWWADASEPDMHSNLSIEKRIDTMGPTAMGPATEFFNSYPLMNARSFFDGWRAFKPDVRPFLLTRSGFGGLQRYGAAVWSGDVATRWYDLHAQISAGVNTALSGLPNWTHDIGGFSVEPRFAAEKPKAEDLDEWRELNLRWFQFGAFSPLFRSHGEQPWREIYEISPEGSPMRASMVWYDELRYRLMPYIYTLGADTYQNDGSIMRGLVMDFPNDAKARKANDQFLFGKAFLVAPVTTYKAREREVYFPGDAGLTWYDFASGKAYQGGTSIAVSAPAERMPLFVRAGSIVPMGPVMQYTDEKPDAPITLVVYTGADGSFSVYNDDGRSQQYRTGAWERMPVRYDDATGTVSIGAREGKGYAGMPQTRTVRIKWIVPGTAVTDQNGFDSEVRWTGKALQVKRPKR
;
A
#
# COMPACT_ATOMS: atom_id res chain seq x y z
N MET A 1 -50.47 25.63 43.62
CA MET A 1 -50.18 26.62 44.69
C MET A 1 -48.77 26.39 45.21
N LYS A 2 -47.95 27.47 45.20
CA LYS A 2 -46.73 27.78 46.00
C LYS A 2 -45.54 26.81 45.89
N GLN A 3 -44.47 27.11 45.13
CA GLN A 3 -43.29 27.97 45.45
C GLN A 3 -42.65 27.72 46.83
N PHE A 4 -41.40 27.24 46.89
CA PHE A 4 -40.18 28.05 47.11
C PHE A 4 -38.88 27.21 47.15
N THR A 5 -37.79 27.93 46.93
CA THR A 5 -36.36 27.68 46.69
C THR A 5 -35.54 27.12 47.86
N MET A 6 -34.39 26.47 47.57
CA MET A 6 -33.05 26.54 48.23
C MET A 6 -32.24 25.28 47.84
N ALA A 7 -30.92 25.21 47.75
CA ALA A 7 -29.80 26.16 47.71
C ALA A 7 -28.57 25.36 47.23
N ALA A 8 -27.58 26.06 46.68
CA ALA A 8 -26.32 25.51 46.19
C ALA A 8 -25.41 24.94 47.30
N LEU A 9 -24.62 23.92 46.94
CA LEU A 9 -23.30 23.69 47.53
C LEU A 9 -22.31 23.33 46.42
N LEU A 10 -21.49 24.33 46.08
CA LEU A 10 -20.25 24.19 45.32
C LEU A 10 -19.19 23.59 46.25
N ALA A 11 -18.66 22.43 45.91
CA ALA A 11 -17.40 21.92 46.45
C ALA A 11 -16.36 21.97 45.34
N GLY A 12 -15.37 22.84 45.54
CA GLY A 12 -14.32 23.11 44.57
C GLY A 12 -13.32 21.96 44.42
N SER A 13 -12.89 21.76 43.17
CA SER A 13 -11.64 21.09 42.84
C SER A 13 -10.74 22.13 42.21
N ALA A 14 -9.61 22.39 42.87
CA ALA A 14 -8.64 23.39 42.49
C ALA A 14 -8.10 23.14 41.08
N ILE A 15 -8.36 24.09 40.18
CA ILE A 15 -7.66 24.22 38.92
C ILE A 15 -6.25 24.70 39.27
N GLY A 16 -5.27 23.82 39.09
CA GLY A 16 -3.86 24.21 39.08
C GLY A 16 -3.60 25.08 37.85
N LEU A 17 -3.75 26.40 38.03
CA LEU A 17 -3.26 27.40 37.09
C LEU A 17 -1.74 27.28 37.03
N ILE A 18 -1.21 26.75 35.93
CA ILE A 18 0.19 26.92 35.54
C ILE A 18 0.34 28.39 35.13
N PRO A 19 1.31 29.15 35.66
CA PRO A 19 1.52 30.51 35.20
C PRO A 19 2.09 30.43 33.79
N ALA A 20 1.26 30.73 32.78
CA ALA A 20 1.76 31.24 31.53
C ALA A 20 2.36 32.61 31.84
N GLU A 21 3.68 32.71 31.93
CA GLU A 21 4.33 34.00 31.87
C GLU A 21 3.94 34.65 30.54
N ALA A 22 3.06 35.64 30.63
CA ALA A 22 2.62 36.43 29.50
C ALA A 22 3.82 37.25 29.00
N LEU A 23 4.57 36.69 28.06
CA LEU A 23 5.35 37.49 27.13
C LEU A 23 4.35 38.40 26.41
N ALA A 24 4.52 39.71 26.58
CA ALA A 24 3.76 40.71 25.86
C ALA A 24 3.90 40.46 24.35
N ALA A 25 2.80 40.59 23.61
CA ALA A 25 2.75 40.49 22.16
C ALA A 25 3.72 41.49 21.54
N ASP A 26 4.90 41.00 21.12
CA ASP A 26 5.87 41.77 20.37
C ASP A 26 5.74 41.39 18.88
N GLY A 27 5.76 42.42 18.02
CA GLY A 27 5.54 42.42 16.57
C GLY A 27 5.36 41.08 15.83
N GLY A 28 4.14 40.54 15.80
CA GLY A 28 3.72 39.49 14.85
C GLY A 28 3.61 38.07 15.39
N VAL A 29 3.70 37.83 16.70
CA VAL A 29 3.47 36.50 17.32
C VAL A 29 2.23 36.50 18.21
N GLU A 30 1.37 35.52 18.04
CA GLU A 30 0.15 35.27 18.82
C GLU A 30 0.23 33.88 19.48
N ASN A 31 -0.07 33.78 20.78
CA ASN A 31 -0.26 32.47 21.42
C ASN A 31 -1.62 31.91 21.04
N VAL A 32 -1.65 30.70 20.48
CA VAL A 32 -2.88 29.98 20.13
C VAL A 32 -2.97 28.68 20.92
N PRO A 33 -4.15 28.05 21.05
CA PRO A 33 -4.26 26.77 21.73
C PRO A 33 -3.28 25.74 21.17
N GLY A 34 -2.39 25.24 22.01
CA GLY A 34 -1.39 24.23 21.64
C GLY A 34 -0.12 24.78 20.98
N GLY A 35 0.04 26.09 20.75
CA GLY A 35 1.26 26.61 20.13
C GLY A 35 1.25 28.10 19.85
N VAL A 36 1.70 28.50 18.66
CA VAL A 36 1.83 29.90 18.25
C VAL A 36 1.33 30.11 16.82
N ALA A 37 0.86 31.32 16.53
CA ALA A 37 0.67 31.83 15.19
C ALA A 37 1.63 33.00 14.95
N VAL A 38 2.32 32.97 13.82
CA VAL A 38 3.25 34.00 13.37
C VAL A 38 2.66 34.71 12.16
N THR A 39 2.69 36.04 12.15
CA THR A 39 2.43 36.88 10.99
C THR A 39 3.78 37.33 10.43
N PRO A 40 4.30 36.67 9.37
CA PRO A 40 5.63 36.98 8.86
C PRO A 40 5.71 38.42 8.33
N GLN A 41 6.86 39.07 8.51
CA GLN A 41 7.07 40.44 8.00
C GLN A 41 7.00 40.49 6.46
N SER A 42 7.51 39.45 5.81
CA SER A 42 7.58 39.32 4.36
C SER A 42 7.35 37.87 3.94
N GLY A 43 7.33 37.59 2.64
CA GLY A 43 7.24 36.24 2.12
C GLY A 43 5.83 35.83 1.66
N PRO A 44 5.67 34.55 1.29
CA PRO A 44 4.49 34.05 0.59
C PRO A 44 3.28 33.82 1.51
N SER A 45 3.48 33.83 2.83
CA SER A 45 2.43 33.60 3.81
C SER A 45 2.10 34.86 4.61
N ASP A 46 0.83 35.10 4.89
CA ASP A 46 0.37 36.17 5.79
C ASP A 46 0.21 35.68 7.23
N ARG A 47 0.04 34.37 7.43
CA ARG A 47 -0.04 33.71 8.73
C ARG A 47 0.50 32.28 8.67
N VAL A 48 1.31 31.91 9.67
CA VAL A 48 1.86 30.56 9.88
C VAL A 48 1.51 30.10 11.29
N GLU A 49 0.68 29.08 11.42
CA GLU A 49 0.32 28.47 12.69
C GLU A 49 1.15 27.21 12.92
N VAL A 50 1.72 27.07 14.12
CA VAL A 50 2.45 25.88 14.56
C VAL A 50 1.90 25.44 15.89
N THR A 51 1.18 24.31 15.91
CA THR A 51 0.54 23.76 17.10
C THR A 51 1.09 22.38 17.46
N LEU A 52 1.25 22.12 18.75
CA LEU A 52 1.73 20.87 19.30
C LEU A 52 0.56 19.91 19.58
N HIS A 53 0.77 18.65 19.23
CA HIS A 53 -0.09 17.51 19.53
C HIS A 53 0.75 16.40 20.17
N GLY A 54 0.27 15.86 21.29
CA GLY A 54 1.07 14.95 22.11
C GLY A 54 2.41 15.58 22.54
N ASP A 55 3.46 14.77 22.60
CA ASP A 55 4.77 15.19 23.15
C ASP A 55 5.82 15.59 22.10
N GLY A 56 5.44 15.65 20.81
CA GLY A 56 6.36 15.97 19.72
C GLY A 56 5.81 15.81 18.31
N ILE A 57 4.49 15.97 18.13
CA ILE A 57 3.87 16.06 16.81
C ILE A 57 3.47 17.51 16.60
N PHE A 58 3.92 18.13 15.52
CA PHE A 58 3.63 19.53 15.22
C PHE A 58 2.79 19.63 13.95
N HIS A 59 1.67 20.35 14.03
CA HIS A 59 0.85 20.72 12.89
C HIS A 59 1.27 22.10 12.41
N VAL A 60 1.56 22.24 11.11
CA VAL A 60 1.95 23.51 10.48
C VAL A 60 0.93 23.86 9.41
N VAL A 61 0.29 25.01 9.57
CA VAL A 61 -0.63 25.58 8.58
C VAL A 61 -0.12 26.96 8.18
N ALA A 62 0.15 27.17 6.90
CA ALA A 62 0.53 28.47 6.37
C ALA A 62 -0.44 28.95 5.30
N HIS A 63 -1.05 30.11 5.57
CA HIS A 63 -2.04 30.74 4.70
C HIS A 63 -1.37 31.56 3.59
N PRO A 64 -1.91 31.54 2.35
CA PRO A 64 -1.29 32.24 1.22
C PRO A 64 -1.55 33.76 1.27
N ARG A 65 -0.49 34.56 1.21
CA ARG A 65 -0.57 36.03 1.22
C ARG A 65 -1.17 36.56 -0.08
N GLY A 66 -2.29 37.27 0.01
CA GLY A 66 -2.86 38.04 -1.11
C GLY A 66 -3.47 37.18 -2.21
N LEU A 67 -3.64 35.87 -1.99
CA LEU A 67 -4.33 34.95 -2.90
C LEU A 67 -5.68 34.54 -2.30
N GLN A 68 -6.57 34.06 -3.16
CA GLN A 68 -7.89 33.59 -2.73
C GLN A 68 -7.89 32.06 -2.65
N ALA A 69 -8.21 31.54 -1.48
CA ALA A 69 -8.46 30.13 -1.24
C ALA A 69 -9.63 29.97 -0.26
N PRO A 70 -10.32 28.82 -0.24
CA PRO A 70 -11.35 28.55 0.74
C PRO A 70 -10.73 28.43 2.14
N PRO A 71 -11.50 28.65 3.22
CA PRO A 71 -10.98 28.49 4.57
C PRO A 71 -10.55 27.05 4.85
N ALA A 72 -9.56 26.88 5.74
CA ALA A 72 -9.11 25.59 6.23
C ALA A 72 -10.28 24.72 6.72
N ARG A 73 -10.13 23.39 6.61
CA ARG A 73 -11.14 22.41 7.00
C ARG A 73 -10.56 21.34 7.91
N ALA A 74 -11.45 20.58 8.55
CA ALA A 74 -11.03 19.40 9.29
C ALA A 74 -10.36 18.38 8.35
N SER A 75 -9.24 17.81 8.80
CA SER A 75 -8.50 16.76 8.10
C SER A 75 -9.35 15.49 7.95
N LEU A 76 -9.31 14.87 6.77
CA LEU A 76 -9.86 13.53 6.57
C LEU A 76 -8.90 12.44 7.07
N MET A 77 -7.60 12.73 7.08
CA MET A 77 -6.55 11.78 7.47
C MET A 77 -6.34 11.75 8.98
N ALA A 78 -6.27 12.93 9.61
CA ALA A 78 -6.04 13.13 11.05
C ALA A 78 -7.29 13.70 11.75
N PRO A 79 -8.41 12.95 11.83
CA PRO A 79 -9.68 13.50 12.33
C PRO A 79 -9.69 13.73 13.86
N ASN A 80 -8.79 13.09 14.62
CA ASN A 80 -8.76 13.15 16.07
C ASN A 80 -7.31 13.22 16.59
N PRO A 81 -6.57 14.29 16.29
CA PRO A 81 -5.19 14.43 16.76
C PRO A 81 -5.17 14.50 18.31
N PRO A 82 -4.12 13.98 18.98
CA PRO A 82 -4.03 14.02 20.43
C PRO A 82 -3.96 15.47 20.94
N ALA A 83 -4.44 15.70 22.15
CA ALA A 83 -4.26 16.99 22.83
C ALA A 83 -2.77 17.30 23.02
N SER A 84 -2.44 18.59 23.12
CA SER A 84 -1.06 19.02 23.35
C SER A 84 -0.50 18.47 24.66
N GLY A 85 0.74 17.98 24.62
CA GLY A 85 1.53 17.68 25.79
C GLY A 85 2.05 18.95 26.46
N LYS A 86 3.00 18.82 27.40
CA LYS A 86 3.64 19.99 28.02
C LYS A 86 4.62 20.64 27.03
N TYR A 87 4.57 21.96 26.93
CA TYR A 87 5.48 22.73 26.10
C TYR A 87 5.79 24.11 26.69
N THR A 88 6.86 24.72 26.19
CA THR A 88 7.23 26.10 26.47
C THR A 88 7.34 26.89 25.17
N VAL A 89 6.97 28.16 25.21
CA VAL A 89 7.18 29.11 24.10
C VAL A 89 8.26 30.10 24.52
N SER A 90 9.25 30.32 23.65
CA SER A 90 10.29 31.33 23.89
C SER A 90 10.66 32.04 22.60
N GLN A 91 10.90 33.35 22.67
CA GLN A 91 11.30 34.17 21.54
C GLN A 91 12.74 34.66 21.74
N THR A 92 13.61 34.44 20.75
CA THR A 92 15.01 34.90 20.78
C THR A 92 15.58 35.00 19.37
N GLY A 93 16.43 36.00 19.12
CA GLY A 93 17.21 36.08 17.87
C GLY A 93 16.40 36.16 16.57
N GLY A 94 15.17 36.70 16.60
CA GLY A 94 14.30 36.75 15.41
C GLY A 94 13.48 35.47 15.18
N HIS A 95 13.49 34.53 16.13
CA HIS A 95 12.73 33.29 16.07
C HIS A 95 11.77 33.17 17.27
N VAL A 96 10.70 32.39 17.08
CA VAL A 96 9.87 31.86 18.17
C VAL A 96 9.96 30.33 18.18
N GLN A 97 10.16 29.75 19.36
CA GLN A 97 10.31 28.32 19.55
C GLN A 97 9.16 27.76 20.37
N VAL A 98 8.55 26.67 19.89
CA VAL A 98 7.62 25.82 20.63
C VAL A 98 8.37 24.54 20.99
N LYS A 99 8.81 24.44 22.24
CA LYS A 99 9.63 23.33 22.74
C LYS A 99 8.78 22.32 23.51
N ALA A 100 8.70 21.09 22.99
CA ALA A 100 8.05 19.94 23.62
C ALA A 100 9.08 18.94 24.16
N ALA A 101 8.61 17.80 24.68
CA ALA A 101 9.49 16.79 25.27
C ALA A 101 10.38 16.08 24.23
N LYS A 102 9.85 15.77 23.04
CA LYS A 102 10.59 15.02 22.00
C LYS A 102 11.26 15.90 20.94
N ALA A 103 10.74 17.10 20.71
CA ALA A 103 11.22 17.99 19.66
C ALA A 103 10.87 19.45 19.93
N THR A 104 11.53 20.34 19.19
CA THR A 104 11.28 21.78 19.18
C THR A 104 10.91 22.19 17.76
N ALA A 105 9.82 22.93 17.60
CA ALA A 105 9.56 23.69 16.38
C ALA A 105 10.15 25.10 16.54
N ASP A 106 10.96 25.52 15.59
CA ASP A 106 11.64 26.82 15.57
C ASP A 106 11.21 27.58 14.32
N ILE A 107 10.53 28.72 14.52
CA ILE A 107 9.86 29.49 13.49
C ILE A 107 10.58 30.82 13.30
N ASP A 108 11.03 31.11 12.10
CA ASP A 108 11.61 32.41 11.72
C ASP A 108 10.52 33.48 11.60
N LEU A 109 10.66 34.59 12.34
CA LEU A 109 9.62 35.63 12.38
C LEU A 109 9.58 36.50 11.12
N ALA A 110 10.66 36.55 10.34
CA ALA A 110 10.72 37.37 9.13
C ALA A 110 10.03 36.71 7.94
N SER A 111 10.22 35.41 7.78
CA SER A 111 9.77 34.60 6.64
C SER A 111 8.64 33.63 6.96
N GLY A 112 8.48 33.24 8.24
CA GLY A 112 7.55 32.19 8.66
C GLY A 112 8.06 30.77 8.42
N GLN A 113 9.32 30.59 7.98
CA GLN A 113 9.88 29.26 7.75
C GLN A 113 10.03 28.49 9.07
N VAL A 114 9.74 27.19 9.02
CA VAL A 114 9.79 26.30 10.17
C VAL A 114 10.93 25.30 10.04
N ARG A 115 11.66 25.07 11.14
CA ARG A 115 12.55 23.92 11.30
C ARG A 115 12.25 23.16 12.59
N PHE A 116 12.54 21.86 12.57
CA PHE A 116 12.30 20.95 13.67
C PHE A 116 13.61 20.38 14.17
N LEU A 117 13.82 20.51 15.48
CA LEU A 117 14.98 20.01 16.18
C LEU A 117 14.58 18.84 17.07
N ASP A 118 15.42 17.83 17.19
CA ASP A 118 15.26 16.78 18.20
C ASP A 118 15.46 17.34 19.63
N ALA A 119 15.25 16.48 20.64
CA ALA A 119 15.44 16.86 22.04
C ALA A 119 16.88 17.32 22.38
N ALA A 120 17.87 16.95 21.56
CA ALA A 120 19.27 17.36 21.70
C ALA A 120 19.60 18.66 20.92
N GLY A 121 18.63 19.24 20.21
CA GLY A 121 18.80 20.46 19.43
C GLY A 121 19.37 20.24 18.03
N LYS A 122 19.47 18.98 17.56
CA LYS A 122 19.91 18.67 16.19
C LYS A 122 18.73 18.77 15.22
N GLU A 123 18.96 19.41 14.08
CA GLU A 123 17.94 19.55 13.04
C GLU A 123 17.58 18.20 12.40
N LEU A 124 16.27 17.91 12.36
CA LEU A 124 15.68 16.75 11.71
C LEU A 124 15.12 17.11 10.33
N LEU A 125 14.30 18.16 10.28
CA LEU A 125 13.61 18.65 9.10
C LEU A 125 13.55 20.18 9.13
N GLY A 126 13.95 20.86 8.06
CA GLY A 126 13.83 22.30 7.91
C GLY A 126 13.32 22.69 6.54
N GLU A 127 12.44 23.69 6.48
CA GLU A 127 12.01 24.31 5.23
C GLU A 127 13.21 24.98 4.56
N ALA A 128 13.57 24.50 3.37
CA ALA A 128 14.80 24.90 2.68
C ALA A 128 14.60 26.04 1.67
N ALA A 129 13.35 26.30 1.28
CA ALA A 129 12.95 27.38 0.40
C ALA A 129 11.62 27.98 0.87
N SER A 130 11.34 29.23 0.45
CA SER A 130 10.02 29.84 0.66
C SER A 130 8.94 28.99 -0.02
N THR A 131 7.79 28.83 0.63
CA THR A 131 6.63 28.19 0.02
C THR A 131 6.24 28.88 -1.28
N VAL A 132 5.95 28.12 -2.32
CA VAL A 132 5.39 28.67 -3.56
C VAL A 132 3.89 28.48 -3.54
N PHE A 133 3.14 29.58 -3.58
CA PHE A 133 1.71 29.58 -3.83
C PHE A 133 1.40 30.19 -5.20
N THR A 134 0.57 29.51 -5.98
CA THR A 134 0.08 30.02 -7.27
C THR A 134 -1.43 29.94 -7.30
N GLN A 135 -2.12 31.02 -7.68
CA GLN A 135 -3.58 31.01 -7.80
C GLN A 135 -4.02 29.97 -8.84
N THR A 136 -4.93 29.09 -8.44
CA THR A 136 -5.61 28.12 -9.30
C THR A 136 -7.11 28.13 -9.03
N LYS A 137 -7.86 27.24 -9.70
CA LYS A 137 -9.30 27.07 -9.50
C LYS A 137 -9.70 25.60 -9.58
N ALA A 138 -10.73 25.22 -8.83
CA ALA A 138 -11.44 23.95 -8.97
C ALA A 138 -12.95 24.24 -9.01
N ASP A 139 -13.65 23.76 -10.03
CA ASP A 139 -15.07 24.07 -10.31
C ASP A 139 -15.41 25.57 -10.22
N GLY A 140 -14.51 26.41 -10.74
CA GLY A 140 -14.65 27.88 -10.71
C GLY A 140 -14.35 28.54 -9.37
N THR A 141 -14.22 27.78 -8.29
CA THR A 141 -13.84 28.27 -6.95
C THR A 141 -12.33 28.55 -6.91
N PRO A 142 -11.87 29.71 -6.38
CA PRO A 142 -10.45 30.00 -6.20
C PRO A 142 -9.79 29.06 -5.19
N TYR A 143 -8.61 28.53 -5.53
CA TYR A 143 -7.71 27.74 -4.68
C TYR A 143 -6.26 28.15 -4.94
N VAL A 144 -5.29 27.51 -4.27
CA VAL A 144 -3.86 27.65 -4.61
C VAL A 144 -3.24 26.30 -4.98
N THR A 145 -2.31 26.30 -5.92
CA THR A 145 -1.27 25.27 -6.00
C THR A 145 -0.23 25.61 -4.95
N VAL A 146 0.27 24.61 -4.22
CA VAL A 146 1.25 24.80 -3.14
C VAL A 146 2.46 23.91 -3.38
N SER A 147 3.67 24.44 -3.19
CA SER A 147 4.92 23.69 -3.25
C SER A 147 5.86 24.07 -2.10
N GLN A 148 6.45 23.06 -1.44
CA GLN A 148 7.40 23.26 -0.34
C GLN A 148 8.60 22.31 -0.46
N GLN A 149 9.80 22.87 -0.30
CA GLN A 149 11.06 22.13 -0.20
C GLN A 149 11.53 22.03 1.24
N PHE A 150 12.12 20.90 1.60
CA PHE A 150 12.78 20.67 2.87
C PHE A 150 14.13 19.97 2.68
N ASN A 151 15.05 20.16 3.65
CA ASN A 151 16.33 19.44 3.74
C ASN A 151 17.10 19.36 2.39
N ARG A 152 17.37 20.50 1.76
CA ARG A 152 18.10 20.57 0.50
C ARG A 152 19.50 19.94 0.61
N GLY A 153 19.83 19.01 -0.28
CA GLY A 153 21.11 18.27 -0.29
C GLY A 153 21.20 17.16 0.76
N THR A 154 20.08 16.60 1.20
CA THR A 154 20.04 15.57 2.25
C THR A 154 20.53 14.22 1.77
N SER A 155 21.20 13.50 2.68
CA SER A 155 21.63 12.10 2.48
C SER A 155 20.74 11.10 3.21
N GLU A 156 19.61 11.53 3.75
CA GLU A 156 18.66 10.64 4.42
C GLU A 156 17.94 9.74 3.42
N GLY A 157 17.62 8.50 3.81
CA GLY A 157 16.68 7.70 3.05
C GLY A 157 15.25 8.16 3.32
N LEU A 158 14.42 8.20 2.28
CA LEU A 158 13.03 8.67 2.28
C LEU A 158 12.12 7.52 1.84
N TYR A 159 11.12 7.19 2.66
CA TYR A 159 10.27 6.01 2.44
C TYR A 159 8.80 6.33 2.73
N GLY A 160 7.92 5.39 2.45
CA GLY A 160 6.48 5.58 2.59
C GLY A 160 5.86 5.97 1.26
N LEU A 161 5.07 7.04 1.25
CA LEU A 161 4.38 7.60 0.07
C LEU A 161 3.28 6.72 -0.56
N GLY A 162 3.21 5.46 -0.18
CA GLY A 162 2.13 4.53 -0.48
C GLY A 162 2.65 3.31 -1.23
N GLN A 163 1.95 2.93 -2.29
CA GLN A 163 2.24 1.77 -3.11
C GLN A 163 2.49 2.20 -4.55
N HIS A 164 3.70 1.93 -5.05
CA HIS A 164 4.08 2.36 -6.39
C HIS A 164 4.81 1.27 -7.17
N GLN A 165 4.64 1.25 -8.49
CA GLN A 165 5.00 0.10 -9.35
C GLN A 165 6.35 0.20 -10.06
N GLN A 166 7.19 1.18 -9.72
CA GLN A 166 8.48 1.44 -10.38
C GLN A 166 9.68 0.76 -9.68
N ALA A 167 9.43 -0.09 -8.68
CA ALA A 167 10.46 -0.77 -7.88
C ALA A 167 11.41 0.15 -7.09
N VAL A 168 10.94 1.36 -6.74
CA VAL A 168 11.66 2.33 -5.91
C VAL A 168 11.47 1.98 -4.44
N MET A 169 12.59 1.78 -3.73
CA MET A 169 12.60 1.56 -2.27
C MET A 169 12.86 2.86 -1.50
N ASP A 170 13.91 3.58 -1.85
CA ASP A 170 14.29 4.88 -1.27
C ASP A 170 13.99 6.00 -2.27
N TYR A 171 13.13 6.93 -1.88
CA TYR A 171 12.68 8.04 -2.72
C TYR A 171 13.65 9.23 -2.76
N ASN A 172 14.79 9.19 -2.03
CA ASN A 172 15.76 10.28 -2.11
C ASN A 172 16.38 10.38 -3.51
N GLY A 173 15.99 11.43 -4.25
CA GLY A 173 16.42 11.68 -5.62
C GLY A 173 15.48 11.12 -6.69
N GLU A 174 14.37 10.50 -6.28
CA GLU A 174 13.34 9.94 -7.15
C GLU A 174 12.09 10.84 -7.19
N ASP A 175 11.26 10.63 -8.22
CA ASP A 175 10.01 11.37 -8.39
C ASP A 175 8.83 10.40 -8.29
N VAL A 176 7.78 10.81 -7.58
CA VAL A 176 6.53 10.06 -7.50
C VAL A 176 5.34 11.01 -7.50
N GLU A 177 4.32 10.66 -8.29
CA GLU A 177 3.03 11.33 -8.29
C GLU A 177 2.05 10.49 -7.47
N LEU A 178 1.44 11.12 -6.47
CA LEU A 178 0.42 10.55 -5.60
C LEU A 178 -0.94 10.80 -6.25
N ALA A 179 -1.38 9.85 -7.05
CA ALA A 179 -2.67 9.85 -7.73
C ALA A 179 -3.26 8.44 -7.72
N GLN A 180 -4.52 8.28 -7.30
CA GLN A 180 -5.12 6.94 -7.22
C GLN A 180 -5.30 6.32 -8.61
N HIS A 181 -4.73 5.13 -8.77
CA HIS A 181 -4.87 4.31 -9.96
C HIS A 181 -5.02 2.84 -9.55
N ASN A 182 -5.50 2.00 -10.47
CA ASN A 182 -5.75 0.58 -10.23
C ASN A 182 -4.58 -0.10 -9.48
N MET A 183 -3.34 0.13 -9.93
CA MET A 183 -2.14 -0.47 -9.32
C MET A 183 -1.34 0.46 -8.39
N ASP A 184 -1.78 1.71 -8.20
CA ASP A 184 -0.97 2.75 -7.55
C ASP A 184 -1.79 3.46 -6.47
N ILE A 185 -1.23 3.50 -5.25
CA ILE A 185 -1.90 4.04 -4.08
C ILE A 185 -1.06 5.17 -3.52
N GLY A 186 -1.51 6.40 -3.69
CA GLY A 186 -0.86 7.57 -3.09
C GLY A 186 -1.26 7.73 -1.62
N VAL A 187 -0.29 7.72 -0.71
CA VAL A 187 -0.47 8.07 0.71
C VAL A 187 0.54 9.16 1.06
N PRO A 188 0.13 10.40 1.36
CA PRO A 188 1.06 11.52 1.54
C PRO A 188 1.77 11.50 2.91
N PHE A 189 2.29 10.34 3.32
CA PHE A 189 3.08 10.15 4.54
C PHE A 189 4.49 9.65 4.20
N LEU A 190 5.48 10.48 4.52
CA LEU A 190 6.89 10.18 4.33
C LEU A 190 7.55 9.85 5.67
N VAL A 191 8.41 8.82 5.68
CA VAL A 191 9.24 8.43 6.83
C VAL A 191 10.70 8.58 6.45
N SER A 192 11.47 9.28 7.29
CA SER A 192 12.91 9.46 7.09
C SER A 192 13.74 8.50 7.94
N SER A 193 14.87 8.07 7.39
CA SER A 193 15.94 7.38 8.14
C SER A 193 16.50 8.18 9.33
N LYS A 194 16.22 9.49 9.43
CA LYS A 194 16.52 10.31 10.63
C LYS A 194 15.54 10.12 11.79
N GLY A 195 14.51 9.27 11.64
CA GLY A 195 13.57 8.94 12.70
C GLY A 195 12.42 9.94 12.86
N TYR A 196 12.04 10.65 11.80
CA TYR A 196 10.84 11.50 11.77
C TYR A 196 9.86 11.05 10.68
N GLY A 197 8.61 11.43 10.85
CA GLY A 197 7.56 11.31 9.84
C GLY A 197 7.04 12.69 9.40
N LEU A 198 6.55 12.79 8.17
CA LEU A 198 5.91 13.98 7.61
C LEU A 198 4.62 13.56 6.90
N LEU A 199 3.46 13.93 7.44
CA LEU A 199 2.16 13.74 6.81
C LEU A 199 1.75 15.04 6.13
N TRP A 200 1.73 15.06 4.81
CA TRP A 200 1.28 16.20 4.01
C TRP A 200 -0.24 16.14 3.86
N ASP A 201 -0.96 17.09 4.46
CA ASP A 201 -2.41 17.02 4.64
C ASP A 201 -3.16 17.62 3.44
N ASN A 202 -3.10 16.92 2.31
CA ASN A 202 -3.77 17.33 1.07
C ASN A 202 -4.32 16.13 0.28
N GLU A 203 -5.58 16.21 -0.12
CA GLU A 203 -6.31 15.15 -0.82
C GLU A 203 -6.30 15.26 -2.36
N SER A 204 -5.72 16.34 -2.91
CA SER A 204 -5.53 16.48 -4.35
C SER A 204 -4.31 15.70 -4.85
N ILE A 205 -4.16 15.62 -6.17
CA ILE A 205 -2.95 15.06 -6.79
C ILE A 205 -1.73 15.81 -6.27
N THR A 206 -0.76 15.05 -5.76
CA THR A 206 0.42 15.59 -5.08
C THR A 206 1.66 14.94 -5.65
N ARG A 207 2.69 15.72 -5.94
CA ARG A 207 3.98 15.24 -6.43
C ARG A 207 5.03 15.35 -5.34
N VAL A 208 5.84 14.31 -5.21
CA VAL A 208 6.99 14.24 -4.31
C VAL A 208 8.25 14.03 -5.16
N GLY A 209 9.31 14.79 -4.86
CA GLY A 209 10.47 14.91 -5.74
C GLY A 209 10.35 16.12 -6.66
N ASN A 210 10.52 15.97 -7.98
CA ASN A 210 10.49 17.12 -8.88
C ASN A 210 9.17 17.93 -8.79
N PRO A 211 9.22 19.25 -8.46
CA PRO A 211 8.04 20.10 -8.37
C PRO A 211 7.47 20.50 -9.74
N ALA A 212 8.13 20.17 -10.85
CA ALA A 212 7.57 20.28 -12.20
C ALA A 212 6.87 18.98 -12.62
N PRO A 213 5.68 19.04 -13.26
CA PRO A 213 5.08 17.86 -13.88
C PRO A 213 5.92 17.39 -15.05
N TYR A 214 5.91 16.08 -15.31
CA TYR A 214 6.50 15.52 -16.52
C TYR A 214 5.80 16.06 -17.78
N THR A 215 6.57 16.31 -18.83
CA THR A 215 6.06 16.85 -20.11
C THR A 215 6.26 15.85 -21.24
N LEU A 216 5.42 15.90 -22.28
CA LEU A 216 5.59 15.02 -23.45
C LEU A 216 6.90 15.31 -24.18
N VAL A 217 7.66 14.26 -24.49
CA VAL A 217 8.84 14.39 -25.34
C VAL A 217 8.41 14.82 -26.73
N GLY A 218 9.03 15.89 -27.24
CA GLY A 218 8.75 16.52 -28.52
C GLY A 218 7.74 17.67 -28.47
N ASP A 219 7.02 17.84 -27.35
CA ASP A 219 6.16 19.01 -27.15
C ASP A 219 7.00 20.30 -27.02
N LYS A 220 6.36 21.47 -27.21
CA LYS A 220 6.98 22.80 -27.12
C LYS A 220 7.68 23.03 -25.78
N THR A 221 7.14 22.45 -24.70
CA THR A 221 7.67 22.61 -23.34
C THR A 221 8.60 21.47 -22.92
N GLY A 222 8.60 20.37 -23.66
CA GLY A 222 9.41 19.19 -23.37
C GLY A 222 10.71 19.14 -24.20
N MET A 223 11.40 18.01 -24.09
CA MET A 223 12.62 17.75 -24.85
C MET A 223 12.36 17.71 -26.35
N LYS A 224 13.13 18.47 -27.12
CA LYS A 224 13.02 18.50 -28.58
C LYS A 224 13.48 17.17 -29.20
N VAL A 225 12.84 16.78 -30.30
CA VAL A 225 13.20 15.58 -31.07
C VAL A 225 13.33 15.90 -32.54
N THR A 226 14.30 15.29 -33.20
CA THR A 226 14.48 15.35 -34.66
C THR A 226 14.72 13.97 -35.24
N SER A 227 14.21 13.69 -36.44
CA SER A 227 14.50 12.45 -37.15
C SER A 227 14.56 12.71 -38.65
N GLY A 228 15.57 12.13 -39.34
CA GLY A 228 15.74 12.34 -40.79
C GLY A 228 15.84 13.81 -41.21
N GLY A 229 16.40 14.68 -40.36
CA GLY A 229 16.51 16.12 -40.58
C GLY A 229 15.21 16.93 -40.40
N LYS A 230 14.13 16.33 -39.88
CA LYS A 230 12.84 16.98 -39.62
C LYS A 230 12.53 16.98 -38.12
N PRO A 231 11.73 17.94 -37.61
CA PRO A 231 11.22 17.89 -36.24
C PRO A 231 10.29 16.68 -36.02
N GLY A 232 10.40 16.04 -34.87
CA GLY A 232 9.58 14.90 -34.46
C GLY A 232 10.24 13.53 -34.67
N PHE A 233 9.53 12.49 -34.24
CA PHE A 233 9.85 11.08 -34.42
C PHE A 233 9.42 10.59 -35.81
N THR A 234 10.24 9.73 -36.41
CA THR A 234 9.81 8.91 -37.54
C THR A 234 9.05 7.72 -36.96
N ALA A 235 7.75 7.65 -37.22
CA ALA A 235 6.86 6.56 -36.79
C ALA A 235 6.58 5.63 -37.98
N ARG A 236 6.97 4.36 -37.86
CA ARG A 236 6.67 3.31 -38.84
C ARG A 236 5.67 2.32 -38.27
N TYR A 237 4.49 2.31 -38.86
CA TYR A 237 3.37 1.47 -38.47
C TYR A 237 3.29 0.25 -39.38
N TYR A 238 3.19 -0.92 -38.77
CA TYR A 238 3.11 -2.21 -39.44
C TYR A 238 1.81 -2.90 -39.07
N LEU A 239 1.19 -3.54 -40.06
CA LEU A 239 0.04 -4.42 -39.90
C LEU A 239 0.38 -5.75 -40.56
N ASP A 240 0.33 -6.84 -39.78
CA ASP A 240 0.74 -8.17 -40.21
C ASP A 240 2.14 -8.17 -40.86
N ASP A 241 3.10 -7.53 -40.17
CA ASP A 241 4.50 -7.31 -40.56
C ASP A 241 4.73 -6.49 -41.85
N LYS A 242 3.68 -5.91 -42.44
CA LYS A 242 3.78 -5.04 -43.60
C LYS A 242 3.70 -3.58 -43.20
N LEU A 243 4.63 -2.75 -43.70
CA LEU A 243 4.59 -1.31 -43.48
C LEU A 243 3.28 -0.75 -44.07
N ALA A 244 2.42 -0.24 -43.20
CA ALA A 244 1.14 0.35 -43.53
C ALA A 244 1.24 1.87 -43.67
N VAL A 245 1.94 2.52 -42.73
CA VAL A 245 2.12 3.97 -42.70
C VAL A 245 3.52 4.30 -42.19
N GLU A 246 4.20 5.25 -42.85
CA GLU A 246 5.33 5.96 -42.27
C GLU A 246 4.98 7.44 -42.20
N ARG A 247 5.16 8.08 -41.05
CA ARG A 247 4.92 9.51 -40.87
C ARG A 247 5.84 10.13 -39.82
N GLN A 248 5.88 11.45 -39.81
CA GLN A 248 6.51 12.23 -38.76
C GLN A 248 5.48 12.54 -37.66
N GLU A 249 5.86 12.33 -36.40
CA GLU A 249 5.03 12.61 -35.23
C GLU A 249 5.79 13.50 -34.27
N THR A 250 5.17 14.61 -33.87
CA THR A 250 5.81 15.54 -32.92
C THR A 250 6.03 14.87 -31.57
N THR A 251 5.04 14.13 -31.08
CA THR A 251 5.03 13.46 -29.76
C THR A 251 4.51 12.03 -29.90
N ILE A 252 4.87 11.16 -28.95
CA ILE A 252 4.22 9.86 -28.74
C ILE A 252 3.18 10.06 -27.64
N ASP A 253 1.91 10.20 -28.03
CA ASP A 253 0.82 10.62 -27.14
C ASP A 253 -0.50 9.89 -27.48
N TYR A 254 -0.55 8.62 -27.07
CA TYR A 254 -1.68 7.70 -27.11
C TYR A 254 -2.06 7.28 -25.70
N GLN A 255 -2.03 8.22 -24.75
CA GLN A 255 -2.10 7.92 -23.32
C GLN A 255 -3.49 7.51 -22.86
N TYR A 256 -4.53 8.16 -23.38
CA TYR A 256 -5.90 8.00 -22.94
C TYR A 256 -6.81 7.50 -24.06
N LEU A 257 -8.04 7.13 -23.69
CA LEU A 257 -9.05 6.60 -24.60
C LEU A 257 -9.30 7.50 -25.82
N ASP A 258 -9.43 8.81 -25.61
CA ASP A 258 -9.68 9.78 -26.69
C ASP A 258 -8.48 9.91 -27.64
N ASP A 259 -7.26 9.65 -27.16
CA ASP A 259 -6.04 9.79 -27.95
C ASP A 259 -5.92 8.70 -29.02
N GLN A 260 -6.65 7.59 -28.86
CA GLN A 260 -6.72 6.52 -29.85
C GLN A 260 -7.27 7.02 -31.21
N ALA A 261 -8.02 8.13 -31.23
CA ALA A 261 -8.46 8.78 -32.47
C ALA A 261 -7.29 9.33 -33.30
N LYS A 262 -6.12 9.59 -32.69
CA LYS A 262 -4.89 10.04 -33.37
C LYS A 262 -4.19 8.91 -34.15
N TRP A 263 -4.59 7.65 -33.94
CA TRP A 263 -3.96 6.48 -34.57
C TRP A 263 -4.22 6.49 -36.09
N PRO A 264 -3.21 6.24 -36.96
CA PRO A 264 -3.43 6.29 -38.40
C PRO A 264 -4.48 5.29 -38.87
N GLU A 265 -5.49 5.75 -39.61
CA GLU A 265 -6.58 4.89 -40.14
C GLU A 265 -6.05 3.68 -40.91
N ALA A 266 -5.05 3.88 -41.78
CA ALA A 266 -4.46 2.81 -42.58
C ALA A 266 -3.68 1.76 -41.75
N ALA A 267 -3.38 2.06 -40.48
CA ALA A 267 -2.69 1.17 -39.55
C ALA A 267 -3.60 0.64 -38.43
N LYS A 268 -4.92 0.92 -38.46
CA LYS A 268 -5.87 0.37 -37.47
C LYS A 268 -6.11 -1.11 -37.75
N ALA A 269 -5.82 -1.96 -36.77
CA ALA A 269 -6.26 -3.35 -36.81
C ALA A 269 -7.77 -3.45 -36.64
N LYS A 270 -8.34 -4.49 -37.24
CA LYS A 270 -9.68 -4.94 -36.86
C LYS A 270 -9.67 -5.40 -35.42
N THR A 271 -10.71 -5.06 -34.67
CA THR A 271 -10.92 -5.55 -33.31
C THR A 271 -12.18 -6.40 -33.21
N VAL A 272 -12.19 -7.30 -32.25
CA VAL A 272 -13.38 -8.04 -31.81
C VAL A 272 -13.67 -7.69 -30.36
N ALA A 273 -14.95 -7.78 -29.96
CA ALA A 273 -15.33 -7.56 -28.57
C ALA A 273 -14.50 -8.47 -27.65
N SER A 274 -14.02 -7.92 -26.53
CA SER A 274 -13.30 -8.73 -25.56
C SER A 274 -14.28 -9.63 -24.82
N GLU A 275 -14.04 -10.94 -24.83
CA GLU A 275 -14.83 -11.91 -24.06
C GLU A 275 -14.30 -12.08 -22.62
N GLN A 276 -13.13 -11.50 -22.33
CA GLN A 276 -12.42 -11.57 -21.03
C GLN A 276 -11.81 -10.19 -20.67
N GLY A 277 -11.62 -9.91 -19.39
CA GLY A 277 -11.04 -8.64 -18.91
C GLY A 277 -11.97 -7.41 -19.01
N GLN A 278 -11.41 -6.21 -18.78
CA GLN A 278 -12.15 -4.93 -18.70
C GLN A 278 -12.03 -4.05 -19.98
N ASN A 279 -11.57 -4.64 -21.09
CA ASN A 279 -11.26 -3.88 -22.31
C ASN A 279 -12.50 -3.50 -23.12
N THR A 280 -12.89 -2.23 -23.08
CA THR A 280 -13.99 -1.67 -23.89
C THR A 280 -13.60 -1.39 -25.35
N ALA A 281 -12.31 -1.31 -25.68
CA ALA A 281 -11.81 -1.08 -27.04
C ALA A 281 -11.81 -2.36 -27.92
N GLY A 282 -11.95 -3.54 -27.30
CA GLY A 282 -11.85 -4.84 -27.96
C GLY A 282 -10.41 -5.27 -28.23
N ASN A 283 -10.22 -6.52 -28.66
CA ASN A 283 -8.89 -7.08 -28.93
C ASN A 283 -8.59 -7.07 -30.43
N ALA A 284 -7.38 -6.67 -30.80
CA ALA A 284 -6.92 -6.68 -32.17
C ALA A 284 -6.82 -8.13 -32.69
N VAL A 285 -7.35 -8.39 -33.88
CA VAL A 285 -7.24 -9.70 -34.55
C VAL A 285 -6.11 -9.76 -35.58
N GLN A 286 -5.42 -8.65 -35.79
CA GLN A 286 -4.26 -8.53 -36.67
C GLN A 286 -3.06 -8.12 -35.84
N THR A 287 -1.86 -8.54 -36.26
CA THR A 287 -0.64 -8.13 -35.55
C THR A 287 -0.36 -6.67 -35.89
N GLN A 288 -0.27 -5.82 -34.87
CA GLN A 288 0.15 -4.43 -35.01
C GLN A 288 1.53 -4.24 -34.40
N LYS A 289 2.35 -3.45 -35.06
CA LYS A 289 3.61 -2.97 -34.52
C LYS A 289 3.83 -1.52 -34.93
N VAL A 290 4.40 -0.73 -34.05
CA VAL A 290 4.92 0.59 -34.38
C VAL A 290 6.35 0.72 -33.87
N VAL A 291 7.19 1.35 -34.68
CA VAL A 291 8.55 1.72 -34.31
C VAL A 291 8.69 3.23 -34.42
N TRP A 292 9.01 3.88 -33.31
CA TRP A 292 9.37 5.29 -33.27
C TRP A 292 10.89 5.44 -33.14
N GLU A 293 11.47 6.28 -33.98
CA GLU A 293 12.89 6.62 -33.95
C GLU A 293 13.09 8.13 -34.00
N GLY A 294 14.05 8.63 -33.22
CA GLY A 294 14.43 10.03 -33.26
C GLY A 294 15.65 10.32 -32.40
N ASP A 295 16.21 11.51 -32.60
CA ASP A 295 17.32 12.04 -31.84
C ASP A 295 16.78 13.05 -30.83
N LEU A 296 16.90 12.69 -29.55
CA LEU A 296 16.57 13.51 -28.40
C LEU A 296 17.59 14.65 -28.28
N GLN A 297 17.13 15.90 -28.23
CA GLN A 297 17.97 17.10 -28.24
C GLN A 297 17.96 17.77 -26.86
N PRO A 298 18.89 17.42 -25.95
CA PRO A 298 18.96 18.03 -24.62
C PRO A 298 19.50 19.47 -24.72
N ASP A 299 18.89 20.41 -24.02
CA ASP A 299 19.41 21.77 -23.84
C ASP A 299 20.13 21.95 -22.48
N LYS A 300 19.96 21.01 -21.56
CA LYS A 300 20.66 20.92 -20.28
C LYS A 300 21.59 19.72 -20.23
N THR A 301 22.64 19.82 -19.42
CA THR A 301 23.55 18.70 -19.12
C THR A 301 23.18 18.12 -17.77
N GLY A 302 23.06 16.81 -17.69
CA GLY A 302 22.75 16.10 -16.44
C GLY A 302 22.03 14.78 -16.71
N THR A 303 21.45 14.20 -15.66
CA THR A 303 20.63 13.00 -15.76
C THR A 303 19.19 13.37 -16.02
N HIS A 304 18.72 13.15 -17.25
CA HIS A 304 17.33 13.38 -17.64
C HIS A 304 16.49 12.17 -17.21
N LYS A 305 15.28 12.45 -16.70
CA LYS A 305 14.34 11.41 -16.28
C LYS A 305 13.25 11.26 -17.33
N PHE A 306 12.94 10.02 -17.69
CA PHE A 306 11.88 9.67 -18.62
C PHE A 306 10.87 8.75 -17.95
N GLN A 307 9.61 8.90 -18.35
CA GLN A 307 8.56 7.96 -18.02
C GLN A 307 7.90 7.50 -19.32
N LEU A 308 7.83 6.20 -19.54
CA LEU A 308 6.98 5.63 -20.59
C LEU A 308 5.72 5.08 -19.93
N TYR A 309 4.59 5.74 -20.13
CA TYR A 309 3.28 5.15 -19.85
C TYR A 309 3.02 4.11 -20.94
N GLY A 310 2.70 2.87 -20.59
CA GLY A 310 2.54 1.84 -21.61
C GLY A 310 1.79 0.60 -21.17
N SER A 311 1.08 0.01 -22.13
CA SER A 311 0.52 -1.36 -22.08
C SER A 311 0.98 -2.17 -23.29
N SER A 312 0.60 -3.45 -23.36
CA SER A 312 1.09 -4.42 -24.35
C SER A 312 2.63 -4.53 -24.34
N TYR A 313 3.22 -5.22 -25.31
CA TYR A 313 4.67 -5.44 -25.32
C TYR A 313 5.37 -4.21 -25.86
N TYR A 314 6.33 -3.67 -25.11
CA TYR A 314 7.17 -2.58 -25.60
C TYR A 314 8.62 -2.69 -25.16
N LYS A 315 9.49 -2.10 -25.99
CA LYS A 315 10.91 -1.97 -25.72
C LYS A 315 11.38 -0.56 -26.00
N VAL A 316 12.28 -0.05 -25.16
CA VAL A 316 12.92 1.25 -25.34
C VAL A 316 14.42 1.05 -25.42
N TYR A 317 15.04 1.63 -26.44
CA TYR A 317 16.48 1.66 -26.62
C TYR A 317 16.96 3.11 -26.68
N VAL A 318 18.08 3.40 -26.03
CA VAL A 318 18.77 4.69 -26.12
C VAL A 318 20.22 4.42 -26.51
N ASP A 319 20.69 5.02 -27.60
CA ASP A 319 22.00 4.79 -28.21
C ASP A 319 22.29 3.30 -28.45
N GLY A 320 21.24 2.53 -28.79
CA GLY A 320 21.31 1.09 -29.02
C GLY A 320 21.24 0.22 -27.76
N GLU A 321 21.28 0.80 -26.56
CA GLU A 321 21.18 0.08 -25.29
C GLU A 321 19.72 -0.09 -24.86
N LEU A 322 19.30 -1.32 -24.54
CA LEU A 322 17.95 -1.62 -24.03
C LEU A 322 17.75 -1.01 -22.63
N LYS A 323 16.80 -0.09 -22.49
CA LYS A 323 16.43 0.57 -21.24
C LYS A 323 15.19 -0.05 -20.60
N LEU A 324 14.19 -0.40 -21.41
CA LEU A 324 12.94 -1.01 -20.93
C LEU A 324 12.54 -2.19 -21.81
N ASP A 325 12.03 -3.24 -21.17
CA ASP A 325 11.34 -4.39 -21.79
C ASP A 325 10.20 -4.77 -20.84
N ARG A 326 8.96 -4.44 -21.21
CA ARG A 326 7.80 -4.55 -20.33
C ARG A 326 6.58 -5.01 -21.10
N TRP A 327 5.66 -5.58 -20.34
CA TRP A 327 4.32 -5.93 -20.79
C TRP A 327 3.32 -5.64 -19.70
N ARG A 328 2.16 -5.09 -20.09
CA ARG A 328 0.95 -5.05 -19.27
C ARG A 328 -0.24 -5.38 -20.16
N GLN A 329 -1.34 -5.79 -19.56
CA GLN A 329 -2.60 -5.92 -20.28
C GLN A 329 -3.02 -4.57 -20.88
N ASN A 330 -3.59 -4.60 -22.08
CA ASN A 330 -3.94 -3.41 -22.87
C ASN A 330 -4.77 -2.37 -22.11
N TRP A 331 -5.72 -2.80 -21.27
CA TRP A 331 -6.62 -1.91 -20.55
C TRP A 331 -6.07 -1.37 -19.21
N ASN A 332 -4.87 -1.80 -18.77
CA ASN A 332 -4.24 -1.34 -17.53
C ASN A 332 -2.76 -0.91 -17.75
N PRO A 333 -2.50 0.08 -18.61
CA PRO A 333 -1.17 0.67 -18.78
C PRO A 333 -0.64 1.30 -17.49
N TRP A 334 0.68 1.44 -17.40
CA TRP A 334 1.30 2.23 -16.34
C TRP A 334 2.68 2.75 -16.73
N TYR A 335 3.23 3.63 -15.91
CA TYR A 335 4.56 4.19 -16.07
C TYR A 335 5.68 3.16 -15.82
N ALA A 336 6.65 3.15 -16.71
CA ALA A 336 7.97 2.58 -16.51
C ALA A 336 9.02 3.69 -16.66
N ASN A 337 9.82 3.90 -15.61
CA ASN A 337 10.77 5.00 -15.54
C ASN A 337 12.15 4.54 -16.03
N PHE A 338 12.90 5.44 -16.66
CA PHE A 338 14.32 5.25 -16.96
C PHE A 338 15.05 6.60 -16.97
N GLU A 339 16.35 6.56 -16.70
CA GLU A 339 17.20 7.75 -16.69
C GLU A 339 18.24 7.69 -17.81
N VAL A 340 18.56 8.85 -18.38
CA VAL A 340 19.61 8.99 -19.41
C VAL A 340 20.53 10.15 -19.03
N PRO A 341 21.83 9.89 -18.79
CA PRO A 341 22.83 10.95 -18.71
C PRO A 341 23.02 11.59 -20.08
N MET A 342 22.77 12.89 -20.19
CA MET A 342 22.84 13.63 -21.46
C MET A 342 23.70 14.89 -21.31
N THR A 343 24.27 15.33 -22.42
CA THR A 343 25.05 16.58 -22.49
C THR A 343 24.32 17.55 -23.42
N SER A 344 24.12 18.79 -22.97
CA SER A 344 23.51 19.85 -23.76
C SER A 344 24.12 19.93 -25.17
N GLY A 345 23.27 19.95 -26.20
CA GLY A 345 23.65 20.01 -27.60
C GLY A 345 24.21 18.71 -28.20
N LYS A 346 24.32 17.62 -27.43
CA LYS A 346 24.66 16.29 -27.95
C LYS A 346 23.41 15.42 -28.02
N PRO A 347 22.90 15.09 -29.22
CA PRO A 347 21.72 14.27 -29.33
C PRO A 347 21.96 12.84 -28.81
N ALA A 348 20.92 12.23 -28.24
CA ALA A 348 20.89 10.80 -27.95
C ALA A 348 19.82 10.12 -28.82
N HIS A 349 20.16 9.01 -29.46
CA HIS A 349 19.25 8.33 -30.36
C HIS A 349 18.29 7.44 -29.57
N ILE A 350 16.98 7.67 -29.68
CA ILE A 350 15.95 6.82 -29.06
C ILE A 350 15.21 5.99 -30.11
N ARG A 351 14.97 4.73 -29.78
CA ARG A 351 14.13 3.82 -30.55
C ARG A 351 13.14 3.13 -29.61
N ILE A 352 11.85 3.25 -29.92
CA ILE A 352 10.77 2.60 -29.18
C ILE A 352 10.07 1.62 -30.12
N GLU A 353 9.99 0.36 -29.70
CA GLU A 353 9.23 -0.68 -30.37
C GLU A 353 8.00 -0.99 -29.53
N TRP A 354 6.81 -0.96 -30.12
CA TRP A 354 5.57 -1.30 -29.44
C TRP A 354 4.72 -2.21 -30.30
N ASP A 355 4.22 -3.29 -29.71
CA ASP A 355 3.28 -4.23 -30.31
C ASP A 355 1.91 -4.03 -29.64
N PRO A 356 1.12 -3.01 -30.05
CA PRO A 356 -0.14 -2.69 -29.40
C PRO A 356 -1.20 -3.76 -29.64
N ASN A 357 -2.02 -4.00 -28.63
CA ASN A 357 -3.28 -4.72 -28.75
C ASN A 357 -4.43 -3.82 -28.29
N ALA A 358 -4.74 -2.76 -29.06
CA ALA A 358 -5.62 -1.67 -28.63
C ALA A 358 -5.21 -1.09 -27.25
N GLY A 359 -3.90 -0.93 -27.06
CA GLY A 359 -3.32 -0.42 -25.82
C GLY A 359 -3.03 1.08 -25.86
N TYR A 360 -2.37 1.55 -24.82
CA TYR A 360 -2.01 2.95 -24.61
C TYR A 360 -0.50 3.13 -24.51
N MET A 361 0.00 4.30 -24.94
CA MET A 361 1.40 4.67 -24.81
C MET A 361 1.62 6.18 -24.77
N ALA A 362 2.49 6.67 -23.88
CA ALA A 362 3.02 8.03 -23.94
C ALA A 362 4.46 8.10 -23.42
N LEU A 363 5.29 8.93 -24.06
CA LEU A 363 6.67 9.18 -23.63
C LEU A 363 6.77 10.58 -23.02
N LEU A 364 7.12 10.62 -21.74
CA LEU A 364 7.26 11.83 -20.95
C LEU A 364 8.69 12.02 -20.46
N HIS A 365 9.03 13.26 -20.13
CA HIS A 365 10.37 13.69 -19.76
C HIS A 365 10.35 14.84 -18.74
N ASN A 366 11.34 14.83 -17.85
CA ASN A 366 11.71 15.93 -16.98
C ASN A 366 13.21 16.22 -17.07
N ASP A 367 13.54 17.51 -17.08
CA ASP A 367 14.93 17.97 -17.06
C ASP A 367 15.65 17.61 -15.76
N PRO A 368 16.99 17.53 -15.79
CA PRO A 368 17.79 17.38 -14.58
C PRO A 368 17.54 18.54 -13.63
N LEU A 369 17.34 18.22 -12.36
CA LEU A 369 17.42 19.20 -11.27
C LEU A 369 18.88 19.42 -10.85
N PRO A 370 19.23 20.58 -10.27
CA PRO A 370 20.49 20.70 -9.54
C PRO A 370 20.60 19.60 -8.48
N GLU A 371 21.80 19.04 -8.28
CA GLU A 371 22.00 17.85 -7.44
C GLU A 371 21.42 17.99 -6.01
N ALA A 372 21.62 19.15 -5.38
CA ALA A 372 21.09 19.41 -4.04
C ALA A 372 19.55 19.51 -4.01
N ASP A 373 18.93 19.92 -5.12
CA ASP A 373 17.47 19.99 -5.26
C ASP A 373 16.88 18.62 -5.60
N ARG A 374 17.59 17.80 -6.37
CA ARG A 374 17.27 16.37 -6.55
C ARG A 374 17.23 15.66 -5.20
N HIS A 375 18.25 15.88 -4.37
CA HIS A 375 18.36 15.29 -3.04
C HIS A 375 17.71 16.17 -1.97
N SER A 376 16.40 16.35 -2.08
CA SER A 376 15.61 17.11 -1.09
C SER A 376 14.20 16.54 -0.97
N VAL A 377 13.50 16.89 0.12
CA VAL A 377 12.10 16.51 0.28
C VAL A 377 11.25 17.60 -0.35
N TRP A 378 10.45 17.24 -1.33
CA TRP A 378 9.52 18.16 -1.99
C TRP A 378 8.10 17.63 -1.87
N PHE A 379 7.14 18.52 -1.62
CA PHE A 379 5.73 18.24 -1.80
C PHE A 379 5.13 19.35 -2.66
N THR A 380 4.37 18.98 -3.69
CA THR A 380 3.63 19.92 -4.54
C THR A 380 2.23 19.41 -4.82
N SER A 381 1.20 20.09 -4.33
CA SER A 381 -0.21 19.73 -4.56
C SER A 381 -0.85 20.65 -5.58
N GLU A 382 -1.62 20.08 -6.51
CA GLU A 382 -2.28 20.81 -7.59
C GLU A 382 -3.31 21.82 -7.06
N VAL A 383 -4.10 21.39 -6.07
CA VAL A 383 -5.15 22.19 -5.44
C VAL A 383 -5.07 22.07 -3.92
N ALA A 384 -4.93 23.20 -3.25
CA ALA A 384 -4.87 23.31 -1.81
C ALA A 384 -5.58 24.57 -1.33
N ARG A 385 -5.94 24.53 -0.05
CA ARG A 385 -6.43 25.70 0.70
C ARG A 385 -5.25 26.48 1.27
N ASP A 386 -4.31 25.74 1.85
CA ASP A 386 -3.14 26.23 2.58
C ASP A 386 -1.94 25.28 2.38
N LYS A 387 -0.75 25.66 2.84
CA LYS A 387 0.31 24.69 3.13
C LYS A 387 -0.03 24.02 4.46
N ASP A 388 -0.38 22.73 4.44
CA ASP A 388 -0.85 21.99 5.62
C ASP A 388 -0.08 20.67 5.76
N TYR A 389 0.67 20.53 6.87
CA TYR A 389 1.40 19.30 7.14
C TYR A 389 1.61 19.03 8.64
N TRP A 390 1.85 17.77 8.96
CA TRP A 390 2.19 17.29 10.29
C TRP A 390 3.61 16.74 10.33
N PHE A 391 4.45 17.30 11.19
CA PHE A 391 5.75 16.75 11.53
C PHE A 391 5.64 15.84 12.76
N ILE A 392 6.26 14.67 12.71
CA ILE A 392 6.25 13.66 13.78
C ILE A 392 7.68 13.35 14.23
N ALA A 393 8.04 13.72 15.46
CA ALA A 393 9.30 13.31 16.08
C ALA A 393 9.21 11.87 16.63
N GLY A 394 9.62 10.90 15.81
CA GLY A 394 9.54 9.47 16.13
C GLY A 394 10.70 8.93 16.98
N GLY A 395 11.89 9.51 16.83
CA GLY A 395 13.15 8.98 17.39
C GLY A 395 13.75 7.85 16.53
N ASP A 396 12.91 7.02 15.94
CA ASP A 396 13.21 6.06 14.89
C ASP A 396 12.01 5.91 13.93
N MET A 397 12.10 5.02 12.94
CA MET A 397 11.05 4.82 11.95
C MET A 397 9.81 4.10 12.51
N ASP A 398 9.96 3.21 13.50
CA ASP A 398 8.81 2.60 14.20
C ASP A 398 8.03 3.68 14.95
N GLY A 399 8.73 4.60 15.63
CA GLY A 399 8.16 5.74 16.33
C GLY A 399 7.49 6.77 15.41
N ALA A 400 8.03 6.97 14.20
CA ALA A 400 7.40 7.82 13.19
C ALA A 400 6.05 7.23 12.72
N VAL A 401 6.01 5.94 12.42
CA VAL A 401 4.76 5.23 12.08
C VAL A 401 3.79 5.22 13.26
N ALA A 402 4.27 5.04 14.49
CA ALA A 402 3.42 5.13 15.68
C ALA A 402 2.80 6.53 15.86
N GLY A 403 3.56 7.60 15.61
CA GLY A 403 3.02 8.96 15.62
C GLY A 403 1.97 9.18 14.52
N TYR A 404 2.16 8.60 13.33
CA TYR A 404 1.12 8.59 12.30
C TYR A 404 -0.17 7.91 12.78
N ARG A 405 -0.09 6.80 13.52
CA ARG A 405 -1.27 6.13 14.08
C ARG A 405 -1.93 6.90 15.22
N GLN A 406 -1.17 7.72 15.95
CA GLN A 406 -1.75 8.66 16.92
C GLN A 406 -2.59 9.73 16.25
N LEU A 407 -2.16 10.23 15.08
CA LEU A 407 -2.91 11.23 14.29
C LEU A 407 -4.10 10.61 13.57
N THR A 408 -3.85 9.53 12.84
CA THR A 408 -4.76 9.01 11.82
C THR A 408 -5.61 7.82 12.28
N GLY A 409 -5.40 7.34 13.51
CA GLY A 409 -6.09 6.20 14.12
C GLY A 409 -5.25 4.92 14.15
N LYS A 410 -5.50 4.09 15.16
CA LYS A 410 -4.89 2.75 15.30
C LYS A 410 -5.22 1.89 14.08
N SER A 411 -4.30 0.99 13.70
CA SER A 411 -4.62 -0.08 12.74
C SER A 411 -5.54 -1.06 13.43
N GLU A 412 -6.80 -1.10 13.02
CA GLU A 412 -7.78 -1.95 13.68
C GLU A 412 -7.39 -3.42 13.59
N MET A 413 -7.59 -4.14 14.69
CA MET A 413 -7.13 -5.52 14.81
C MET A 413 -7.98 -6.41 13.90
N MET A 414 -7.32 -7.09 12.96
CA MET A 414 -7.98 -7.97 12.00
C MET A 414 -8.43 -9.27 12.68
N PRO A 415 -9.47 -9.95 12.14
CA PRO A 415 -9.71 -11.34 12.47
C PRO A 415 -8.47 -12.21 12.22
N LYS A 416 -8.23 -13.23 13.05
CA LYS A 416 -7.06 -14.11 12.95
C LYS A 416 -6.99 -14.84 11.61
N TRP A 417 -8.14 -15.29 11.09
CA TRP A 417 -8.26 -15.97 9.81
C TRP A 417 -7.80 -15.12 8.62
N VAL A 418 -7.75 -13.79 8.74
CA VAL A 418 -7.22 -12.90 7.70
C VAL A 418 -5.74 -13.18 7.43
N TYR A 419 -4.99 -13.63 8.43
CA TYR A 419 -3.58 -13.94 8.29
C TYR A 419 -3.31 -15.36 7.76
N GLY A 420 -4.35 -16.20 7.65
CA GLY A 420 -4.31 -17.50 6.98
C GLY A 420 -4.23 -17.38 5.45
N PHE A 421 -4.34 -18.51 4.75
CA PHE A 421 -4.31 -18.54 3.29
C PHE A 421 -5.67 -18.17 2.69
N TRP A 422 -5.63 -17.37 1.63
CA TRP A 422 -6.77 -16.94 0.83
C TRP A 422 -6.67 -17.49 -0.59
N GLN A 423 -7.70 -18.24 -0.99
CA GLN A 423 -7.90 -18.61 -2.38
C GLN A 423 -8.95 -17.70 -3.02
N SER A 424 -8.65 -17.21 -4.22
CA SER A 424 -9.55 -16.43 -5.04
C SER A 424 -9.34 -16.76 -6.53
N ARG A 425 -10.27 -16.29 -7.36
CA ARG A 425 -10.24 -16.39 -8.82
C ARG A 425 -10.93 -15.16 -9.40
N GLN A 426 -10.53 -14.72 -10.58
CA GLN A 426 -11.36 -13.96 -11.52
C GLN A 426 -11.86 -14.96 -12.57
N ARG A 427 -13.03 -15.58 -12.40
CA ARG A 427 -13.92 -15.60 -11.22
C ARG A 427 -14.56 -16.97 -11.05
N TYR A 428 -15.07 -17.27 -9.85
CA TYR A 428 -15.96 -18.43 -9.67
C TYR A 428 -17.34 -18.09 -10.23
N ASP A 429 -17.84 -18.91 -11.16
CA ASP A 429 -19.06 -18.63 -11.90
C ASP A 429 -20.33 -19.10 -11.20
N THR A 430 -20.22 -20.10 -10.31
CA THR A 430 -21.36 -20.70 -9.61
C THR A 430 -21.05 -21.00 -8.14
N ALA A 431 -22.09 -21.13 -7.33
CA ALA A 431 -21.95 -21.53 -5.92
C ALA A 431 -21.23 -22.88 -5.78
N LYS A 432 -21.55 -23.84 -6.66
CA LYS A 432 -20.96 -25.20 -6.65
C LYS A 432 -19.46 -25.19 -6.91
N GLU A 433 -19.02 -24.37 -7.85
CA GLU A 433 -17.59 -24.21 -8.17
C GLU A 433 -16.83 -23.67 -6.96
N LEU A 434 -17.32 -22.58 -6.36
CA LEU A 434 -16.71 -21.96 -5.20
C LEU A 434 -16.63 -22.93 -4.01
N THR A 435 -17.74 -23.58 -3.64
CA THR A 435 -17.72 -24.56 -2.54
C THR A 435 -16.88 -25.78 -2.87
N GLY A 436 -16.84 -26.19 -4.14
CA GLY A 436 -16.04 -27.33 -4.60
C GLY A 436 -14.54 -27.11 -4.43
N VAL A 437 -14.05 -25.88 -4.62
CA VAL A 437 -12.65 -25.53 -4.35
C VAL A 437 -12.33 -25.70 -2.86
N VAL A 438 -13.17 -25.17 -1.96
CA VAL A 438 -12.97 -25.33 -0.51
C VAL A 438 -12.89 -26.80 -0.12
N GLN A 439 -13.82 -27.61 -0.62
CA GLN A 439 -13.86 -29.05 -0.37
C GLN A 439 -12.62 -29.77 -0.92
N GLU A 440 -12.12 -29.38 -2.10
CA GLU A 440 -10.92 -29.98 -2.68
C GLU A 440 -9.66 -29.64 -1.87
N TYR A 441 -9.52 -28.41 -1.37
CA TYR A 441 -8.46 -28.05 -0.42
C TYR A 441 -8.52 -28.91 0.85
N ARG A 442 -9.72 -29.06 1.45
CA ARG A 442 -9.92 -29.92 2.63
C ARG A 442 -9.59 -31.39 2.36
N LYS A 443 -10.04 -31.93 1.23
CA LYS A 443 -9.78 -33.31 0.81
C LYS A 443 -8.29 -33.58 0.60
N ARG A 444 -7.55 -32.60 0.07
CA ARG A 444 -6.10 -32.68 -0.14
C ARG A 444 -5.28 -32.39 1.12
N GLN A 445 -5.95 -31.97 2.20
CA GLN A 445 -5.34 -31.47 3.43
C GLN A 445 -4.41 -30.26 3.21
N TYR A 446 -4.75 -29.42 2.24
CA TYR A 446 -4.08 -28.14 2.01
C TYR A 446 -4.76 -27.08 2.89
N PRO A 447 -4.02 -26.41 3.79
CA PRO A 447 -4.58 -25.39 4.64
C PRO A 447 -5.30 -24.26 3.87
N LEU A 448 -6.45 -23.82 4.37
CA LEU A 448 -7.23 -22.74 3.77
C LEU A 448 -8.17 -22.12 4.81
N ASP A 449 -8.07 -20.80 5.03
CA ASP A 449 -9.01 -20.08 5.88
C ASP A 449 -10.10 -19.38 5.05
N ASN A 450 -9.79 -18.96 3.82
CA ASN A 450 -10.65 -18.00 3.12
C ASN A 450 -10.84 -18.32 1.64
N ILE A 451 -12.08 -18.21 1.17
CA ILE A 451 -12.47 -18.25 -0.25
C ILE A 451 -13.13 -16.92 -0.64
N VAL A 452 -12.97 -16.49 -1.89
CA VAL A 452 -13.48 -15.19 -2.35
C VAL A 452 -14.42 -15.36 -3.54
N LEU A 453 -15.63 -14.82 -3.42
CA LEU A 453 -16.56 -14.62 -4.53
C LEU A 453 -16.32 -13.25 -5.18
N ASP A 454 -15.79 -13.26 -6.39
CA ASP A 454 -15.55 -12.06 -7.19
C ASP A 454 -16.84 -11.53 -7.85
N TRP A 455 -16.72 -10.51 -8.72
CA TRP A 455 -17.77 -9.80 -9.44
C TRP A 455 -18.67 -10.71 -10.29
N ARG A 456 -19.77 -10.15 -10.83
CA ARG A 456 -20.75 -10.82 -11.71
C ARG A 456 -21.44 -12.02 -11.07
N TYR A 457 -21.68 -12.02 -9.76
CA TYR A 457 -22.63 -12.93 -9.12
C TYR A 457 -24.11 -12.53 -9.36
N TRP A 458 -24.33 -11.32 -9.88
CA TRP A 458 -25.61 -10.75 -10.32
C TRP A 458 -25.89 -11.03 -11.82
N THR A 459 -27.12 -10.75 -12.29
CA THR A 459 -27.45 -10.83 -13.74
C THR A 459 -26.84 -9.66 -14.50
N ASP A 460 -26.39 -9.86 -15.74
CA ASP A 460 -25.59 -8.87 -16.49
C ASP A 460 -26.16 -7.45 -16.52
N ASP A 461 -27.48 -7.29 -16.52
CA ASP A 461 -28.22 -6.03 -16.58
C ASP A 461 -28.51 -5.37 -15.22
N SER A 462 -27.97 -5.89 -14.11
CA SER A 462 -28.35 -5.48 -12.75
C SER A 462 -27.18 -5.19 -11.80
N TRP A 463 -26.02 -4.78 -12.32
CA TRP A 463 -24.87 -4.39 -11.47
C TRP A 463 -25.29 -3.29 -10.47
N GLY A 464 -24.98 -3.50 -9.20
CA GLY A 464 -25.31 -2.60 -8.10
C GLY A 464 -26.67 -2.89 -7.47
N SER A 465 -27.46 -3.82 -8.04
CA SER A 465 -28.67 -4.30 -7.38
C SER A 465 -28.39 -5.15 -6.14
N HIS A 466 -27.16 -5.69 -6.03
CA HIS A 466 -26.73 -6.64 -5.01
C HIS A 466 -27.57 -7.93 -4.95
N LYS A 467 -28.29 -8.27 -6.02
CA LYS A 467 -29.04 -9.52 -6.14
C LYS A 467 -28.15 -10.60 -6.75
N PHE A 468 -28.37 -11.84 -6.33
CA PHE A 468 -27.71 -13.01 -6.89
C PHE A 468 -28.49 -13.53 -8.09
N ASP A 469 -27.79 -13.91 -9.16
CA ASP A 469 -28.37 -14.62 -10.28
C ASP A 469 -28.80 -16.02 -9.84
N PRO A 470 -30.11 -16.33 -9.78
CA PRO A 470 -30.60 -17.57 -9.23
C PRO A 470 -30.22 -18.80 -10.06
N SER A 471 -29.79 -18.63 -11.31
CA SER A 471 -29.31 -19.75 -12.14
C SER A 471 -27.92 -20.25 -11.75
N ARG A 472 -27.11 -19.40 -11.09
CA ARG A 472 -25.71 -19.67 -10.71
C ARG A 472 -25.50 -19.70 -9.21
N PHE A 473 -26.29 -18.90 -8.48
CA PHE A 473 -26.27 -18.76 -7.03
C PHE A 473 -27.72 -18.82 -6.47
N PRO A 474 -28.41 -19.97 -6.61
CA PRO A 474 -29.83 -20.10 -6.24
C PRO A 474 -30.12 -19.88 -4.75
N ASP A 475 -29.16 -20.21 -3.87
CA ASP A 475 -29.28 -20.04 -2.42
C ASP A 475 -27.94 -19.55 -1.83
N PRO A 476 -27.73 -18.23 -1.73
CA PRO A 476 -26.52 -17.65 -1.18
C PRO A 476 -26.28 -18.01 0.30
N ALA A 477 -27.36 -18.18 1.09
CA ALA A 477 -27.24 -18.55 2.49
C ALA A 477 -26.72 -19.99 2.64
N ALA A 478 -27.23 -20.92 1.83
CA ALA A 478 -26.72 -22.29 1.80
C ALA A 478 -25.26 -22.37 1.33
N MET A 479 -24.87 -21.53 0.35
CA MET A 479 -23.47 -21.42 -0.10
C MET A 479 -22.55 -20.98 1.04
N VAL A 480 -22.88 -19.88 1.72
CA VAL A 480 -22.11 -19.37 2.87
C VAL A 480 -22.06 -20.42 3.99
N SER A 481 -23.20 -21.03 4.32
CA SER A 481 -23.27 -22.10 5.33
C SER A 481 -22.42 -23.32 4.97
N THR A 482 -22.28 -23.66 3.69
CA THR A 482 -21.42 -24.76 3.23
C THR A 482 -19.95 -24.42 3.47
N VAL A 483 -19.54 -23.21 3.11
CA VAL A 483 -18.15 -22.72 3.36
C VAL A 483 -17.84 -22.72 4.87
N HIS A 484 -18.76 -22.22 5.69
CA HIS A 484 -18.61 -22.24 7.15
C HIS A 484 -18.57 -23.66 7.72
N GLY A 485 -19.36 -24.59 7.16
CA GLY A 485 -19.35 -26.01 7.52
C GLY A 485 -18.00 -26.69 7.28
N ASP A 486 -17.24 -26.21 6.30
CA ASP A 486 -15.86 -26.64 6.02
C ASP A 486 -14.81 -25.80 6.79
N HIS A 487 -15.23 -25.02 7.79
CA HIS A 487 -14.37 -24.17 8.62
C HIS A 487 -13.55 -23.13 7.82
N ALA A 488 -14.11 -22.63 6.72
CA ALA A 488 -13.56 -21.50 5.97
C ALA A 488 -14.46 -20.27 6.13
N ASN A 489 -13.95 -19.10 5.76
CA ASN A 489 -14.65 -17.83 5.71
C ASN A 489 -14.82 -17.41 4.24
N ILE A 490 -15.84 -16.60 3.95
CA ILE A 490 -16.13 -16.13 2.59
C ILE A 490 -16.18 -14.61 2.50
N MET A 491 -15.40 -14.09 1.56
CA MET A 491 -15.41 -12.68 1.16
C MET A 491 -16.16 -12.51 -0.17
N ILE A 492 -16.82 -11.37 -0.33
CA ILE A 492 -17.55 -11.03 -1.57
C ILE A 492 -17.17 -9.66 -2.11
N SER A 493 -17.01 -9.57 -3.43
CA SER A 493 -16.81 -8.32 -4.16
C SER A 493 -18.03 -7.41 -4.08
N VAL A 494 -17.84 -6.17 -3.65
CA VAL A 494 -18.88 -5.12 -3.61
C VAL A 494 -18.27 -3.83 -4.13
N TRP A 495 -18.64 -3.48 -5.36
CA TRP A 495 -18.18 -2.26 -5.99
C TRP A 495 -19.04 -1.07 -5.57
N PRO A 496 -18.50 0.15 -5.55
CA PRO A 496 -19.28 1.38 -5.47
C PRO A 496 -20.10 1.71 -6.74
N LYS A 497 -20.20 0.77 -7.69
CA LYS A 497 -20.78 0.92 -9.04
C LYS A 497 -22.25 0.49 -9.11
N PHE A 498 -23.05 1.28 -9.81
CA PHE A 498 -24.49 1.10 -9.98
C PHE A 498 -24.95 1.37 -11.42
N TYR A 499 -25.84 0.51 -11.92
CA TYR A 499 -26.58 0.80 -13.15
C TYR A 499 -27.82 1.66 -12.87
N PRO A 500 -28.13 2.64 -13.74
CA PRO A 500 -29.23 3.58 -13.53
C PRO A 500 -30.62 2.93 -13.54
N THR A 501 -30.72 1.70 -14.04
CA THR A 501 -31.95 0.91 -14.08
C THR A 501 -32.34 0.33 -12.71
N THR A 502 -31.37 0.13 -11.82
CA THR A 502 -31.57 -0.53 -10.52
C THR A 502 -32.34 0.36 -9.53
N ASP A 503 -33.00 -0.28 -8.56
CA ASP A 503 -33.70 0.41 -7.48
C ASP A 503 -32.75 1.03 -6.46
N THR A 504 -31.61 0.38 -6.21
CA THR A 504 -30.52 0.87 -5.36
C THR A 504 -29.91 2.16 -5.88
N PHE A 505 -29.66 2.23 -7.20
CA PHE A 505 -29.27 3.48 -7.86
C PHE A 505 -30.30 4.58 -7.63
N LYS A 506 -31.58 4.31 -7.95
CA LYS A 506 -32.65 5.32 -7.88
C LYS A 506 -32.80 5.89 -6.47
N GLU A 507 -32.58 5.08 -5.45
CA GLU A 507 -32.61 5.53 -4.07
C GLU A 507 -31.41 6.43 -3.72
N LEU A 508 -30.19 6.06 -4.11
CA LEU A 508 -29.00 6.89 -3.91
C LEU A 508 -29.11 8.20 -4.68
N ASP A 509 -29.61 8.14 -5.91
CA ASP A 509 -29.85 9.29 -6.79
C ASP A 509 -30.87 10.27 -6.18
N ALA A 510 -32.00 9.75 -5.69
CA ALA A 510 -33.00 10.56 -4.98
C ALA A 510 -32.44 11.22 -3.69
N ALA A 511 -31.36 10.68 -3.11
CA ALA A 511 -30.65 11.26 -1.98
C ALA A 511 -29.51 12.21 -2.38
N GLY A 512 -29.29 12.44 -3.69
CA GLY A 512 -28.17 13.24 -4.19
C GLY A 512 -26.80 12.60 -3.92
N ALA A 513 -26.73 11.28 -3.83
CA ALA A 513 -25.54 10.51 -3.46
C ALA A 513 -24.97 9.69 -4.63
N ILE A 514 -25.20 10.13 -5.86
CA ILE A 514 -24.70 9.52 -7.10
C ILE A 514 -23.91 10.57 -7.88
N TYR A 515 -22.82 10.15 -8.53
CA TYR A 515 -22.18 10.98 -9.53
C TYR A 515 -22.87 10.86 -10.89
N HIS A 516 -23.04 11.98 -11.58
CA HIS A 516 -23.65 11.98 -12.92
C HIS A 516 -22.65 12.14 -14.06
N GLY A 517 -21.38 12.46 -13.80
CA GLY A 517 -20.40 12.75 -14.84
C GLY A 517 -20.21 11.60 -15.83
N ASN A 518 -20.04 10.37 -15.33
CA ASN A 518 -19.89 9.19 -16.19
C ASN A 518 -21.13 8.95 -17.09
N LEU A 519 -22.34 9.19 -16.55
CA LEU A 519 -23.59 9.08 -17.31
C LEU A 519 -23.71 10.19 -18.36
N ARG A 520 -23.34 11.43 -18.04
CA ARG A 520 -23.31 12.56 -18.98
C ARG A 520 -22.34 12.31 -20.13
N GLN A 521 -21.19 11.73 -19.84
CA GLN A 521 -20.19 11.37 -20.86
C GLN A 521 -20.64 10.20 -21.76
N GLY A 522 -21.71 9.49 -21.40
CA GLY A 522 -22.25 8.38 -22.20
C GLY A 522 -21.39 7.10 -22.15
N ASN A 523 -20.51 6.99 -21.15
CA ASN A 523 -19.61 5.86 -20.99
C ASN A 523 -20.40 4.58 -20.66
N LYS A 524 -19.99 3.47 -21.27
CA LYS A 524 -20.52 2.14 -21.03
C LYS A 524 -19.42 1.21 -20.52
N ASP A 525 -19.77 0.24 -19.70
CA ASP A 525 -18.80 -0.77 -19.27
C ASP A 525 -18.63 -1.91 -20.28
N TRP A 526 -17.86 -2.93 -19.88
CA TRP A 526 -17.46 -4.06 -20.70
C TRP A 526 -18.41 -5.27 -20.59
N VAL A 527 -19.51 -5.19 -19.83
CA VAL A 527 -20.39 -6.36 -19.61
C VAL A 527 -21.38 -6.51 -20.76
N GLY A 528 -21.34 -7.63 -21.47
CA GLY A 528 -22.28 -7.95 -22.54
C GLY A 528 -22.33 -6.84 -23.61
N PRO A 529 -23.49 -6.22 -23.89
CA PRO A 529 -23.60 -5.12 -24.86
C PRO A 529 -23.02 -3.77 -24.37
N GLY A 530 -22.53 -3.71 -23.13
CA GLY A 530 -22.08 -2.51 -22.44
C GLY A 530 -23.23 -1.72 -21.83
N PHE A 531 -23.15 -1.49 -20.53
CA PHE A 531 -24.21 -0.82 -19.75
C PHE A 531 -23.76 0.56 -19.26
N ALA A 532 -24.69 1.52 -19.32
CA ALA A 532 -24.52 2.80 -18.65
C ALA A 532 -24.39 2.57 -17.14
N ASN A 533 -23.45 3.25 -16.51
CA ASN A 533 -23.14 3.03 -15.10
C ASN A 533 -22.51 4.28 -14.48
N THR A 534 -22.53 4.32 -13.16
CA THR A 534 -21.83 5.33 -12.37
C THR A 534 -21.58 4.82 -10.97
N PHE A 535 -20.96 5.64 -10.14
CA PHE A 535 -20.60 5.32 -8.77
C PHE A 535 -21.38 6.20 -7.79
N TYR A 536 -21.52 5.72 -6.56
CA TYR A 536 -22.07 6.53 -5.46
C TYR A 536 -21.00 7.47 -4.88
N ASP A 537 -21.48 8.55 -4.27
CA ASP A 537 -20.66 9.55 -3.59
C ASP A 537 -20.50 9.20 -2.10
N PRO A 538 -19.33 8.67 -1.66
CA PRO A 538 -19.08 8.31 -0.27
C PRO A 538 -18.80 9.54 0.60
N TYR A 539 -18.63 10.73 0.05
CA TYR A 539 -18.49 11.96 0.85
C TYR A 539 -19.84 12.36 1.48
N SER A 540 -20.95 11.97 0.86
CA SER A 540 -22.30 12.10 1.45
C SER A 540 -22.50 11.14 2.62
N ALA A 541 -22.63 11.67 3.84
CA ALA A 541 -22.92 10.84 5.02
C ALA A 541 -24.23 10.05 4.87
N LYS A 542 -25.24 10.63 4.22
CA LYS A 542 -26.50 9.95 3.91
C LYS A 542 -26.30 8.87 2.84
N GLY A 543 -25.48 9.14 1.83
CA GLY A 543 -25.07 8.17 0.81
C GLY A 543 -24.43 6.93 1.40
N ARG A 544 -23.45 7.10 2.31
CA ARG A 544 -22.80 5.98 3.02
C ARG A 544 -23.78 5.10 3.79
N GLN A 545 -24.75 5.71 4.49
CA GLN A 545 -25.78 4.98 5.22
C GLN A 545 -26.69 4.18 4.30
N ILE A 546 -27.12 4.77 3.17
CA ILE A 546 -27.96 4.10 2.17
C ILE A 546 -27.18 2.94 1.54
N PHE A 547 -25.96 3.19 1.09
CA PHE A 547 -25.08 2.19 0.48
C PHE A 547 -24.89 0.99 1.41
N TRP A 548 -24.49 1.21 2.66
CA TRP A 548 -24.31 0.11 3.61
C TRP A 548 -25.61 -0.66 3.86
N ARG A 549 -26.74 0.03 4.08
CA ARG A 549 -28.03 -0.64 4.30
C ARG A 549 -28.41 -1.52 3.10
N GLN A 550 -28.14 -1.08 1.88
CA GLN A 550 -28.37 -1.89 0.68
C GLN A 550 -27.49 -3.15 0.65
N VAL A 551 -26.22 -3.04 1.06
CA VAL A 551 -25.30 -4.18 1.23
C VAL A 551 -25.78 -5.11 2.35
N GLU A 552 -26.23 -4.56 3.47
CA GLU A 552 -26.76 -5.32 4.62
C GLU A 552 -27.99 -6.14 4.23
N ASP A 553 -29.01 -5.47 3.68
CA ASP A 553 -30.32 -6.03 3.33
C ASP A 553 -30.24 -7.08 2.22
N ARG A 554 -29.20 -7.05 1.38
CA ARG A 554 -29.10 -7.88 0.17
C ARG A 554 -27.92 -8.85 0.16
N ILE A 555 -26.91 -8.63 1.00
CA ILE A 555 -25.70 -9.47 1.04
C ILE A 555 -25.38 -9.89 2.48
N ALA A 556 -25.14 -8.94 3.39
CA ALA A 556 -24.60 -9.25 4.73
C ALA A 556 -25.48 -10.19 5.54
N LYS A 557 -26.81 -10.09 5.39
CA LYS A 557 -27.78 -10.97 6.06
C LYS A 557 -27.59 -12.46 5.75
N PHE A 558 -26.91 -12.81 4.65
CA PHE A 558 -26.62 -14.21 4.30
C PHE A 558 -25.42 -14.79 5.04
N GLY A 559 -24.69 -13.97 5.81
CA GLY A 559 -23.63 -14.44 6.70
C GLY A 559 -22.20 -14.28 6.17
N PHE A 560 -21.97 -13.55 5.07
CA PHE A 560 -20.61 -13.24 4.59
C PHE A 560 -19.74 -12.63 5.70
N ASP A 561 -18.44 -12.94 5.67
CA ASP A 561 -17.48 -12.60 6.73
C ASP A 561 -16.67 -11.34 6.42
N ALA A 562 -16.58 -10.99 5.13
CA ALA A 562 -15.66 -10.00 4.62
C ALA A 562 -16.17 -9.32 3.35
N TRP A 563 -15.66 -8.11 3.12
CA TRP A 563 -15.99 -7.28 1.96
C TRP A 563 -14.76 -7.04 1.10
N TRP A 564 -14.91 -7.16 -0.21
CA TRP A 564 -13.90 -6.77 -1.17
C TRP A 564 -14.38 -5.54 -1.94
N ALA A 565 -13.94 -4.35 -1.52
CA ALA A 565 -14.27 -3.07 -2.15
C ALA A 565 -13.30 -2.78 -3.30
N ASP A 566 -13.65 -3.33 -4.46
CA ASP A 566 -12.91 -3.15 -5.70
C ASP A 566 -13.26 -1.82 -6.42
N ALA A 567 -12.37 -1.39 -7.30
CA ALA A 567 -12.43 -0.12 -8.03
C ALA A 567 -12.63 1.13 -7.16
N SER A 568 -11.97 1.17 -6.00
CA SER A 568 -12.13 2.23 -5.01
C SER A 568 -11.20 3.45 -5.23
N GLU A 569 -10.57 3.59 -6.39
CA GLU A 569 -9.75 4.77 -6.74
C GLU A 569 -10.54 6.09 -6.73
N PRO A 570 -11.72 6.24 -7.41
CA PRO A 570 -12.55 5.27 -8.13
C PRO A 570 -12.24 5.11 -9.64
N ASP A 571 -12.30 3.90 -10.16
CA ASP A 571 -12.20 3.61 -11.60
C ASP A 571 -13.59 3.46 -12.26
N MET A 572 -14.25 4.59 -12.53
CA MET A 572 -15.60 4.61 -13.14
C MET A 572 -15.58 4.19 -14.62
N HIS A 573 -14.50 4.53 -15.31
CA HIS A 573 -14.22 4.11 -16.67
C HIS A 573 -12.71 4.18 -16.88
N SER A 574 -12.10 3.05 -17.22
CA SER A 574 -10.66 2.92 -17.30
C SER A 574 -10.09 3.72 -18.47
N ASN A 575 -8.85 4.20 -18.32
CA ASN A 575 -8.08 4.93 -19.35
C ASN A 575 -8.65 6.31 -19.75
N LEU A 576 -9.53 6.90 -18.95
CA LEU A 576 -9.88 8.31 -19.06
C LEU A 576 -8.69 9.19 -18.63
N SER A 577 -8.58 10.38 -19.24
CA SER A 577 -7.64 11.41 -18.77
C SER A 577 -8.00 11.88 -17.35
N ILE A 578 -7.03 12.41 -16.62
CA ILE A 578 -7.25 12.96 -15.26
C ILE A 578 -8.40 13.98 -15.24
N GLU A 579 -8.47 14.88 -16.23
CA GLU A 579 -9.56 15.85 -16.36
C GLU A 579 -10.93 15.17 -16.48
N LYS A 580 -11.05 14.13 -17.33
CA LYS A 580 -12.29 13.38 -17.46
C LYS A 580 -12.62 12.58 -16.19
N ARG A 581 -11.63 12.01 -15.52
CA ARG A 581 -11.83 11.34 -14.23
C ARG A 581 -12.39 12.31 -13.20
N ILE A 582 -11.83 13.52 -13.10
CA ILE A 582 -12.34 14.60 -12.24
C ILE A 582 -13.81 14.93 -12.56
N ASP A 583 -14.19 15.10 -13.84
CA ASP A 583 -15.61 15.33 -14.20
C ASP A 583 -16.51 14.13 -13.85
N THR A 584 -16.04 12.89 -14.01
CA THR A 584 -16.84 11.70 -13.64
C THR A 584 -17.13 11.63 -12.14
N MET A 585 -16.19 12.05 -11.30
CA MET A 585 -16.27 11.97 -9.83
C MET A 585 -16.74 13.28 -9.16
N GLY A 586 -17.15 14.28 -9.96
CA GLY A 586 -17.43 15.63 -9.50
C GLY A 586 -18.85 16.15 -9.78
N PRO A 587 -19.33 17.12 -8.98
CA PRO A 587 -18.79 17.53 -7.68
C PRO A 587 -19.03 16.44 -6.61
N THR A 588 -18.25 16.45 -5.53
CA THR A 588 -18.52 15.63 -4.33
C THR A 588 -19.41 16.40 -3.35
N ALA A 589 -20.04 15.69 -2.41
CA ALA A 589 -20.81 16.31 -1.33
C ALA A 589 -19.98 17.23 -0.40
N MET A 590 -18.64 17.17 -0.47
CA MET A 590 -17.74 18.03 0.31
C MET A 590 -17.12 19.18 -0.51
N GLY A 591 -17.16 19.12 -1.84
CA GLY A 591 -16.55 20.12 -2.71
C GLY A 591 -16.08 19.56 -4.06
N PRO A 592 -15.27 20.34 -4.80
CA PRO A 592 -14.76 19.95 -6.11
C PRO A 592 -13.98 18.64 -6.08
N ALA A 593 -14.18 17.81 -7.10
CA ALA A 593 -13.48 16.52 -7.25
C ALA A 593 -11.95 16.68 -7.27
N THR A 594 -11.43 17.76 -7.85
CA THR A 594 -10.00 18.06 -7.89
C THR A 594 -9.38 18.18 -6.49
N GLU A 595 -10.13 18.71 -5.50
CA GLU A 595 -9.66 18.80 -4.10
C GLU A 595 -9.61 17.41 -3.44
N PHE A 596 -10.50 16.50 -3.81
CA PHE A 596 -10.74 15.22 -3.14
C PHE A 596 -10.35 14.01 -4.00
N PHE A 597 -9.44 14.20 -4.95
CA PHE A 597 -9.08 13.19 -5.94
C PHE A 597 -8.60 11.88 -5.30
N ASN A 598 -7.80 11.99 -4.24
CA ASN A 598 -7.14 10.84 -3.62
C ASN A 598 -7.89 10.20 -2.44
N SER A 599 -8.90 10.86 -1.87
CA SER A 599 -9.50 10.44 -0.59
C SER A 599 -10.74 9.55 -0.71
N TYR A 600 -11.17 9.21 -1.93
CA TYR A 600 -12.31 8.32 -2.15
C TYR A 600 -12.22 6.98 -1.40
N PRO A 601 -11.10 6.22 -1.47
CA PRO A 601 -11.01 4.92 -0.80
C PRO A 601 -11.22 5.03 0.71
N LEU A 602 -10.75 6.11 1.34
CA LEU A 602 -10.90 6.35 2.76
C LEU A 602 -12.37 6.53 3.16
N MET A 603 -13.14 7.28 2.36
CA MET A 603 -14.56 7.52 2.63
C MET A 603 -15.41 6.30 2.31
N ASN A 604 -15.06 5.54 1.26
CA ASN A 604 -15.73 4.29 0.94
C ASN A 604 -15.50 3.22 2.02
N ALA A 605 -14.26 3.06 2.51
CA ALA A 605 -13.94 2.13 3.59
C ALA A 605 -14.70 2.46 4.89
N ARG A 606 -14.89 3.76 5.18
CA ARG A 606 -15.71 4.21 6.30
C ARG A 606 -17.15 3.69 6.21
N SER A 607 -17.75 3.64 5.02
CA SER A 607 -19.10 3.10 4.82
C SER A 607 -19.22 1.65 5.32
N PHE A 608 -18.26 0.81 4.95
CA PHE A 608 -18.22 -0.59 5.37
C PHE A 608 -17.95 -0.73 6.87
N PHE A 609 -17.00 0.04 7.41
CA PHE A 609 -16.62 -0.05 8.81
C PHE A 609 -17.74 0.41 9.75
N ASP A 610 -18.28 1.62 9.54
CA ASP A 610 -19.35 2.18 10.38
C ASP A 610 -20.59 1.28 10.32
N GLY A 611 -20.93 0.79 9.12
CA GLY A 611 -22.03 -0.14 8.90
C GLY A 611 -21.84 -1.49 9.59
N TRP A 612 -20.68 -2.13 9.43
CA TRP A 612 -20.38 -3.41 10.08
C TRP A 612 -20.40 -3.29 11.60
N ARG A 613 -19.84 -2.20 12.15
CA ARG A 613 -19.85 -1.95 13.60
C ARG A 613 -21.28 -1.79 14.15
N ALA A 614 -22.23 -1.34 13.33
CA ALA A 614 -23.65 -1.31 13.70
C ALA A 614 -24.32 -2.70 13.56
N PHE A 615 -24.01 -3.43 12.48
CA PHE A 615 -24.61 -4.73 12.17
C PHE A 615 -24.12 -5.87 13.09
N LYS A 616 -22.82 -5.94 13.35
CA LYS A 616 -22.16 -6.96 14.19
C LYS A 616 -21.14 -6.30 15.15
N PRO A 617 -21.62 -5.59 16.20
CA PRO A 617 -20.77 -4.77 17.07
C PRO A 617 -19.68 -5.55 17.83
N ASP A 618 -19.89 -6.85 18.06
CA ASP A 618 -18.93 -7.70 18.78
C ASP A 618 -18.00 -8.48 17.85
N VAL A 619 -18.12 -8.35 16.52
CA VAL A 619 -17.29 -9.06 15.54
C VAL A 619 -16.33 -8.08 14.86
N ARG A 620 -15.10 -8.52 14.58
CA ARG A 620 -14.11 -7.73 13.84
C ARG A 620 -14.55 -7.55 12.38
N PRO A 621 -14.58 -6.31 11.84
CA PRO A 621 -14.73 -6.10 10.40
C PRO A 621 -13.46 -6.53 9.68
N PHE A 622 -13.62 -6.95 8.42
CA PHE A 622 -12.53 -7.02 7.47
C PHE A 622 -12.97 -6.47 6.11
N LEU A 623 -12.15 -5.58 5.57
CA LEU A 623 -12.28 -5.02 4.24
C LEU A 623 -10.97 -5.24 3.48
N LEU A 624 -11.06 -5.79 2.26
CA LEU A 624 -10.00 -5.69 1.27
C LEU A 624 -10.39 -4.60 0.27
N THR A 625 -9.55 -3.58 0.02
CA THR A 625 -9.87 -2.46 -0.89
C THR A 625 -8.71 -2.11 -1.83
N ARG A 626 -8.99 -1.75 -3.10
CA ARG A 626 -7.94 -1.68 -4.15
C ARG A 626 -7.07 -0.46 -4.02
N SER A 627 -7.63 0.59 -3.41
CA SER A 627 -6.97 1.87 -3.20
C SER A 627 -7.00 2.23 -1.73
N GLY A 628 -6.19 3.22 -1.34
CA GLY A 628 -6.01 3.63 0.04
C GLY A 628 -5.58 5.08 0.15
N PHE A 629 -5.69 5.64 1.34
CA PHE A 629 -5.24 6.99 1.65
C PHE A 629 -4.87 7.08 3.13
N GLY A 630 -4.39 8.24 3.58
CA GLY A 630 -3.98 8.44 4.97
C GLY A 630 -5.08 8.07 5.97
N GLY A 631 -4.77 7.14 6.87
CA GLY A 631 -5.64 6.71 7.95
C GLY A 631 -6.61 5.58 7.60
N LEU A 632 -6.52 4.96 6.41
CA LEU A 632 -7.35 3.83 6.00
C LEU A 632 -7.34 2.66 7.00
N GLN A 633 -6.20 2.41 7.67
CA GLN A 633 -6.02 1.32 8.62
C GLN A 633 -7.01 1.37 9.80
N ARG A 634 -7.58 2.54 10.11
CA ARG A 634 -8.56 2.71 11.20
C ARG A 634 -9.91 2.07 10.89
N TYR A 635 -10.13 1.64 9.65
CA TYR A 635 -11.38 1.06 9.19
C TYR A 635 -11.32 -0.46 9.00
N GLY A 636 -10.37 -1.16 9.63
CA GLY A 636 -10.23 -2.61 9.50
C GLY A 636 -9.99 -3.04 8.05
N ALA A 637 -9.26 -2.22 7.31
CA ALA A 637 -9.02 -2.39 5.89
C ALA A 637 -7.58 -2.83 5.59
N ALA A 638 -7.44 -3.78 4.69
CA ALA A 638 -6.21 -4.11 4.01
C ALA A 638 -6.28 -3.61 2.55
N VAL A 639 -5.12 -3.25 1.99
CA VAL A 639 -4.99 -2.88 0.58
C VAL A 639 -4.32 -4.00 -0.22
N TRP A 640 -4.61 -4.07 -1.52
CA TRP A 640 -3.80 -4.87 -2.44
C TRP A 640 -3.33 -4.09 -3.65
N SER A 641 -2.33 -4.64 -4.34
CA SER A 641 -1.64 -3.98 -5.43
C SER A 641 -2.41 -3.76 -6.73
N GLY A 642 -3.69 -4.09 -6.76
CA GLY A 642 -4.49 -4.05 -7.98
C GLY A 642 -4.03 -5.04 -9.04
N ASP A 643 -4.40 -4.73 -10.27
CA ASP A 643 -4.39 -5.65 -11.40
C ASP A 643 -2.99 -5.70 -12.07
N VAL A 644 -1.98 -6.08 -11.28
CA VAL A 644 -0.57 -6.22 -11.73
C VAL A 644 -0.41 -7.38 -12.72
N ALA A 645 0.64 -7.33 -13.55
CA ALA A 645 0.84 -8.31 -14.61
C ALA A 645 1.55 -9.57 -14.11
N THR A 646 1.30 -10.71 -14.75
CA THR A 646 2.04 -11.96 -14.54
C THR A 646 3.43 -11.86 -15.17
N ARG A 647 4.31 -11.05 -14.57
CA ARG A 647 5.66 -10.74 -15.06
C ARG A 647 6.66 -10.79 -13.91
N TRP A 648 7.89 -11.21 -14.21
CA TRP A 648 8.99 -11.24 -13.24
C TRP A 648 9.35 -9.85 -12.69
N TYR A 649 9.25 -8.81 -13.53
CA TYR A 649 9.44 -7.43 -13.07
C TYR A 649 8.36 -7.02 -12.07
N ASP A 650 7.09 -7.33 -12.33
CA ASP A 650 5.98 -7.00 -11.44
C ASP A 650 6.13 -7.72 -10.09
N LEU A 651 6.54 -9.00 -10.08
CA LEU A 651 6.91 -9.72 -8.85
C LEU A 651 8.01 -8.98 -8.07
N HIS A 652 9.06 -8.50 -8.75
CA HIS A 652 10.11 -7.71 -8.10
C HIS A 652 9.59 -6.38 -7.55
N ALA A 653 8.81 -5.64 -8.33
CA ALA A 653 8.25 -4.35 -7.93
C ALA A 653 7.34 -4.46 -6.70
N GLN A 654 6.67 -5.60 -6.49
CA GLN A 654 5.82 -5.83 -5.31
C GLN A 654 6.60 -5.78 -3.98
N ILE A 655 7.92 -6.02 -3.99
CA ILE A 655 8.75 -5.98 -2.78
C ILE A 655 8.80 -4.55 -2.23
N SER A 656 9.17 -3.58 -3.06
CA SER A 656 9.22 -2.18 -2.62
C SER A 656 7.82 -1.60 -2.42
N ALA A 657 6.85 -1.99 -3.24
CA ALA A 657 5.46 -1.57 -3.10
C ALA A 657 4.88 -1.95 -1.73
N GLY A 658 5.08 -3.19 -1.27
CA GLY A 658 4.61 -3.65 0.04
C GLY A 658 5.34 -2.99 1.21
N VAL A 659 6.67 -2.82 1.13
CA VAL A 659 7.45 -2.13 2.16
C VAL A 659 7.03 -0.67 2.30
N ASN A 660 6.91 0.05 1.19
CA ASN A 660 6.53 1.46 1.21
C ASN A 660 5.08 1.64 1.67
N THR A 661 4.17 0.71 1.36
CA THR A 661 2.81 0.72 1.93
C THR A 661 2.82 0.60 3.45
N ALA A 662 3.63 -0.32 3.99
CA ALA A 662 3.76 -0.49 5.43
C ALA A 662 4.39 0.73 6.12
N LEU A 663 5.42 1.34 5.51
CA LEU A 663 6.05 2.58 5.98
C LEU A 663 5.14 3.80 5.85
N SER A 664 4.15 3.75 4.95
CA SER A 664 3.08 4.76 4.83
C SER A 664 2.02 4.64 5.92
N GLY A 665 2.23 3.74 6.89
CA GLY A 665 1.32 3.53 8.00
C GLY A 665 0.17 2.59 7.69
N LEU A 666 0.21 1.82 6.60
CA LEU A 666 -0.80 0.79 6.27
C LEU A 666 -0.18 -0.62 6.40
N PRO A 667 -0.32 -1.31 7.54
CA PRO A 667 0.49 -2.50 7.84
C PRO A 667 -0.10 -3.81 7.28
N ASN A 668 -1.37 -3.78 6.87
CA ASN A 668 -2.08 -4.92 6.29
C ASN A 668 -2.18 -4.71 4.78
N TRP A 669 -1.34 -5.43 4.04
CA TRP A 669 -1.19 -5.32 2.59
C TRP A 669 -1.05 -6.71 1.96
N THR A 670 -1.48 -6.86 0.71
CA THR A 670 -1.30 -8.06 -0.11
C THR A 670 -1.11 -7.72 -1.58
N HIS A 671 -0.85 -8.74 -2.39
CA HIS A 671 -0.85 -8.70 -3.84
C HIS A 671 -1.56 -9.94 -4.36
N ASP A 672 -1.70 -10.03 -5.67
CA ASP A 672 -2.15 -11.23 -6.36
C ASP A 672 -0.97 -12.16 -6.58
N ILE A 673 -0.91 -13.28 -5.86
CA ILE A 673 0.11 -14.29 -6.12
C ILE A 673 -0.05 -14.82 -7.56
N GLY A 674 1.00 -14.65 -8.35
CA GLY A 674 1.02 -14.96 -9.77
C GLY A 674 0.72 -13.76 -10.68
N GLY A 675 0.21 -12.64 -10.15
CA GLY A 675 -0.22 -11.48 -10.91
C GLY A 675 -1.67 -11.60 -11.42
N PHE A 676 -2.39 -10.49 -11.52
CA PHE A 676 -3.77 -10.48 -11.99
C PHE A 676 -3.87 -10.83 -13.47
N SER A 677 -3.29 -9.97 -14.32
CA SER A 677 -3.39 -10.04 -15.77
C SER A 677 -2.38 -10.99 -16.36
N VAL A 678 -2.81 -11.79 -17.33
CA VAL A 678 -2.03 -12.91 -17.85
C VAL A 678 -1.62 -12.67 -19.30
N GLU A 679 -0.34 -12.85 -19.60
CA GLU A 679 0.12 -12.82 -21.00
C GLU A 679 -0.65 -13.87 -21.83
N PRO A 680 -1.12 -13.55 -23.06
CA PRO A 680 -1.89 -14.48 -23.87
C PRO A 680 -1.21 -15.85 -24.10
N ARG A 681 0.14 -15.90 -24.09
CA ARG A 681 0.91 -17.15 -24.22
C ARG A 681 0.71 -18.13 -23.05
N PHE A 682 0.42 -17.61 -21.85
CA PHE A 682 0.14 -18.41 -20.66
C PHE A 682 -1.33 -18.83 -20.59
N ALA A 683 -2.25 -17.99 -21.08
CA ALA A 683 -3.69 -18.23 -21.08
C ALA A 683 -4.19 -19.04 -22.30
N ALA A 684 -3.31 -19.38 -23.25
CA ALA A 684 -3.67 -20.22 -24.39
C ALA A 684 -4.27 -21.56 -23.94
N GLU A 685 -5.26 -22.10 -24.67
CA GLU A 685 -5.88 -23.40 -24.34
C GLU A 685 -4.83 -24.53 -24.25
N LYS A 686 -3.78 -24.45 -25.08
CA LYS A 686 -2.62 -25.34 -25.08
C LYS A 686 -1.35 -24.48 -25.12
N PRO A 687 -0.87 -23.99 -23.97
CA PRO A 687 0.34 -23.18 -23.93
C PRO A 687 1.54 -24.03 -24.37
N LYS A 688 2.57 -23.40 -24.96
CA LYS A 688 3.81 -24.12 -25.26
C LYS A 688 4.42 -24.64 -23.96
N ALA A 689 5.17 -25.74 -24.03
CA ALA A 689 5.80 -26.33 -22.85
C ALA A 689 6.69 -25.31 -22.10
N GLU A 690 7.47 -24.51 -22.84
CA GLU A 690 8.33 -23.46 -22.28
C GLU A 690 7.56 -22.33 -21.59
N ASP A 691 6.40 -21.92 -22.13
CA ASP A 691 5.52 -20.93 -21.54
C ASP A 691 4.85 -21.48 -20.28
N LEU A 692 4.42 -22.74 -20.31
CA LEU A 692 3.83 -23.41 -19.15
C LEU A 692 4.85 -23.60 -18.03
N ASP A 693 6.10 -23.93 -18.35
CA ASP A 693 7.19 -24.06 -17.38
C ASP A 693 7.51 -22.71 -16.72
N GLU A 694 7.52 -21.62 -17.50
CA GLU A 694 7.72 -20.28 -16.96
C GLU A 694 6.55 -19.84 -16.08
N TRP A 695 5.30 -20.00 -16.53
CA TRP A 695 4.10 -19.69 -15.76
C TRP A 695 4.13 -20.38 -14.39
N ARG A 696 4.47 -21.66 -14.39
CA ARG A 696 4.59 -22.50 -13.21
C ARG A 696 5.70 -22.02 -12.28
N GLU A 697 6.89 -21.72 -12.80
CA GLU A 697 8.00 -21.23 -11.97
C GLU A 697 7.70 -19.83 -11.40
N LEU A 698 7.09 -18.95 -12.20
CA LEU A 698 6.67 -17.63 -11.74
C LEU A 698 5.65 -17.73 -10.61
N ASN A 699 4.60 -18.55 -10.76
CA ASN A 699 3.64 -18.80 -9.69
C ASN A 699 4.29 -19.40 -8.44
N LEU A 700 5.22 -20.36 -8.60
CA LEU A 700 5.95 -20.92 -7.47
C LEU A 700 6.75 -19.84 -6.71
N ARG A 701 7.54 -19.02 -7.41
CA ARG A 701 8.34 -17.96 -6.79
C ARG A 701 7.46 -16.89 -6.14
N TRP A 702 6.33 -16.57 -6.76
CA TRP A 702 5.38 -15.62 -6.20
C TRP A 702 4.67 -16.18 -4.96
N PHE A 703 4.35 -17.48 -4.94
CA PHE A 703 3.77 -18.15 -3.77
C PHE A 703 4.74 -18.18 -2.58
N GLN A 704 6.03 -18.40 -2.85
CA GLN A 704 7.11 -18.31 -1.86
C GLN A 704 7.19 -16.91 -1.22
N PHE A 705 7.11 -15.85 -2.04
CA PHE A 705 7.04 -14.47 -1.57
C PHE A 705 5.75 -14.17 -0.79
N GLY A 706 4.61 -14.59 -1.34
CA GLY A 706 3.29 -14.37 -0.76
C GLY A 706 3.15 -14.94 0.66
N ALA A 707 3.76 -16.08 0.95
CA ALA A 707 3.74 -16.68 2.28
C ALA A 707 4.34 -15.78 3.38
N PHE A 708 5.22 -14.84 2.98
CA PHE A 708 5.86 -13.83 3.82
C PHE A 708 5.36 -12.41 3.57
N SER A 709 4.20 -12.26 2.93
CA SER A 709 3.46 -10.99 2.86
C SER A 709 2.52 -10.86 4.08
N PRO A 710 2.08 -9.65 4.47
CA PRO A 710 1.19 -9.48 5.61
C PRO A 710 -0.07 -10.35 5.51
N LEU A 711 -0.73 -10.34 4.34
CA LEU A 711 -1.81 -11.27 3.99
C LEU A 711 -1.33 -12.21 2.86
N PHE A 712 -1.78 -13.47 2.88
CA PHE A 712 -1.32 -14.51 1.97
C PHE A 712 -2.43 -14.92 1.01
N ARG A 713 -2.45 -14.35 -0.21
CA ARG A 713 -3.60 -14.45 -1.13
C ARG A 713 -3.23 -14.79 -2.58
N SER A 714 -3.85 -15.84 -3.11
CA SER A 714 -3.78 -16.24 -4.52
C SER A 714 -5.03 -15.77 -5.28
N HIS A 715 -4.84 -15.00 -6.36
CA HIS A 715 -5.92 -14.41 -7.18
C HIS A 715 -5.41 -14.11 -8.60
N GLY A 716 -6.33 -13.97 -9.55
CA GLY A 716 -6.09 -13.44 -10.90
C GLY A 716 -6.98 -14.07 -11.95
N GLU A 717 -6.81 -13.64 -13.20
CA GLU A 717 -7.49 -14.18 -14.38
C GLU A 717 -7.01 -15.61 -14.69
N GLN A 718 -7.69 -16.30 -15.62
CA GLN A 718 -7.24 -17.61 -16.10
C GLN A 718 -5.79 -17.55 -16.63
N PRO A 719 -4.95 -18.59 -16.42
CA PRO A 719 -5.23 -19.90 -15.82
C PRO A 719 -5.65 -19.87 -14.34
N TRP A 720 -6.33 -20.92 -13.89
CA TRP A 720 -6.76 -21.05 -12.49
C TRP A 720 -5.57 -21.13 -11.51
N ARG A 721 -5.77 -20.63 -10.29
CA ARG A 721 -4.70 -20.26 -9.34
C ARG A 721 -4.62 -21.12 -8.09
N GLU A 722 -5.43 -22.17 -8.03
CA GLU A 722 -5.34 -23.17 -6.96
C GLU A 722 -4.05 -23.96 -7.10
N ILE A 723 -3.44 -24.34 -5.97
CA ILE A 723 -2.15 -25.07 -5.93
C ILE A 723 -2.18 -26.31 -6.83
N TYR A 724 -3.32 -27.01 -6.86
CA TYR A 724 -3.51 -28.22 -7.65
C TYR A 724 -3.78 -27.98 -9.15
N GLU A 725 -4.13 -26.75 -9.55
CA GLU A 725 -4.27 -26.35 -10.96
C GLU A 725 -2.94 -25.88 -11.55
N ILE A 726 -2.15 -25.12 -10.77
CA ILE A 726 -0.87 -24.55 -11.22
C ILE A 726 0.11 -25.66 -11.62
N SER A 727 0.27 -26.67 -10.75
CA SER A 727 1.34 -27.67 -10.89
C SER A 727 0.77 -29.07 -10.69
N PRO A 728 1.20 -30.11 -11.44
CA PRO A 728 0.64 -31.47 -11.36
C PRO A 728 0.97 -32.21 -10.05
N GLU A 729 0.24 -33.30 -9.79
CA GLU A 729 0.38 -34.10 -8.57
C GLU A 729 1.74 -34.78 -8.49
N GLY A 730 2.30 -34.85 -7.28
CA GLY A 730 3.63 -35.43 -7.03
C GLY A 730 4.81 -34.58 -7.50
N SER A 731 4.58 -33.42 -8.14
CA SER A 731 5.68 -32.56 -8.57
C SER A 731 6.41 -31.87 -7.39
N PRO A 732 7.74 -31.63 -7.48
CA PRO A 732 8.48 -30.87 -6.48
C PRO A 732 7.92 -29.45 -6.25
N MET A 733 7.42 -28.83 -7.31
CA MET A 733 6.79 -27.52 -7.26
C MET A 733 5.49 -27.52 -6.45
N ARG A 734 4.58 -28.47 -6.68
CA ARG A 734 3.37 -28.61 -5.88
C ARG A 734 3.72 -28.86 -4.41
N ALA A 735 4.66 -29.76 -4.15
CA ALA A 735 5.14 -30.03 -2.79
C ALA A 735 5.75 -28.78 -2.13
N SER A 736 6.43 -27.92 -2.90
CA SER A 736 6.92 -26.64 -2.41
C SER A 736 5.80 -25.68 -2.05
N MET A 737 4.78 -25.49 -2.90
CA MET A 737 3.66 -24.59 -2.58
C MET A 737 2.95 -25.05 -1.31
N VAL A 738 2.63 -26.34 -1.21
CA VAL A 738 2.02 -26.93 0.01
C VAL A 738 2.93 -26.72 1.23
N TRP A 739 4.24 -26.85 1.10
CA TRP A 739 5.17 -26.61 2.21
C TRP A 739 5.16 -25.16 2.71
N TYR A 740 5.09 -24.18 1.81
CA TYR A 740 5.00 -22.76 2.20
C TYR A 740 3.64 -22.42 2.82
N ASP A 741 2.57 -23.06 2.33
CA ASP A 741 1.24 -22.97 2.92
C ASP A 741 1.25 -23.54 4.35
N GLU A 742 1.69 -24.77 4.55
CA GLU A 742 1.86 -25.35 5.90
C GLU A 742 2.78 -24.51 6.80
N LEU A 743 3.87 -23.95 6.26
CA LEU A 743 4.76 -23.08 7.02
C LEU A 743 4.04 -21.82 7.51
N ARG A 744 3.17 -21.22 6.69
CA ARG A 744 2.35 -20.07 7.09
C ARG A 744 1.53 -20.39 8.35
N TYR A 745 0.88 -21.55 8.38
CA TYR A 745 0.07 -21.97 9.52
C TYR A 745 0.90 -22.36 10.74
N ARG A 746 2.06 -22.98 10.54
CA ARG A 746 3.01 -23.22 11.63
C ARG A 746 3.52 -21.91 12.21
N LEU A 747 3.74 -20.88 11.39
CA LEU A 747 4.13 -19.55 11.85
C LEU A 747 2.97 -18.71 12.39
N MET A 748 1.74 -19.22 12.44
CA MET A 748 0.58 -18.44 12.88
C MET A 748 0.75 -17.80 14.27
N PRO A 749 1.38 -18.44 15.29
CA PRO A 749 1.66 -17.75 16.56
C PRO A 749 2.57 -16.52 16.41
N TYR A 750 3.57 -16.59 15.52
CA TYR A 750 4.44 -15.45 15.20
C TYR A 750 3.67 -14.38 14.42
N ILE A 751 3.02 -14.77 13.33
CA ILE A 751 2.30 -13.88 12.42
C ILE A 751 1.16 -13.17 13.13
N TYR A 752 0.38 -13.89 13.93
CA TYR A 752 -0.74 -13.31 14.65
C TYR A 752 -0.29 -12.36 15.76
N THR A 753 0.89 -12.60 16.34
CA THR A 753 1.51 -11.61 17.24
C THR A 753 1.87 -10.34 16.48
N LEU A 754 2.44 -10.43 15.28
CA LEU A 754 2.69 -9.25 14.44
C LEU A 754 1.38 -8.52 14.09
N GLY A 755 0.33 -9.27 13.74
CA GLY A 755 -1.00 -8.73 13.46
C GLY A 755 -1.55 -7.93 14.66
N ALA A 756 -1.45 -8.49 15.87
CA ALA A 756 -1.85 -7.83 17.10
C ALA A 756 -0.98 -6.62 17.46
N ASP A 757 0.31 -6.68 17.15
CA ASP A 757 1.26 -5.58 17.34
C ASP A 757 0.93 -4.39 16.43
N THR A 758 0.29 -4.58 15.27
CA THR A 758 -0.18 -3.45 14.44
C THR A 758 -1.15 -2.52 15.18
N TYR A 759 -1.93 -3.07 16.12
CA TYR A 759 -2.87 -2.32 16.96
C TYR A 759 -2.23 -1.93 18.32
N GLN A 760 -1.71 -2.91 19.05
CA GLN A 760 -1.25 -2.71 20.42
C GLN A 760 0.02 -1.88 20.50
N ASN A 761 0.93 -2.08 19.53
CA ASN A 761 2.28 -1.53 19.53
C ASN A 761 2.56 -0.67 18.29
N ASP A 762 1.52 -0.34 17.51
CA ASP A 762 1.62 0.41 16.24
C ASP A 762 2.63 -0.17 15.24
N GLY A 763 2.83 -1.48 15.28
CA GLY A 763 3.85 -2.17 14.50
C GLY A 763 3.56 -2.26 13.00
N SER A 764 4.61 -2.63 12.26
CA SER A 764 4.59 -2.93 10.83
C SER A 764 5.05 -4.37 10.58
N ILE A 765 4.32 -5.10 9.74
CA ILE A 765 4.55 -6.54 9.48
C ILE A 765 5.65 -6.74 8.43
N MET A 766 5.49 -6.13 7.25
CA MET A 766 6.49 -6.12 6.17
C MET A 766 7.35 -4.86 6.33
N ARG A 767 8.67 -5.03 6.48
CA ARG A 767 9.57 -3.96 6.93
C ARG A 767 10.74 -3.80 5.98
N GLY A 768 11.05 -2.57 5.58
CA GLY A 768 12.30 -2.27 4.88
C GLY A 768 13.49 -2.49 5.80
N LEU A 769 14.64 -2.92 5.25
CA LEU A 769 15.83 -3.16 6.07
C LEU A 769 16.27 -1.90 6.84
N VAL A 770 16.02 -0.72 6.27
CA VAL A 770 16.27 0.58 6.91
C VAL A 770 15.62 0.75 8.29
N MET A 771 14.48 0.10 8.56
CA MET A 771 13.76 0.26 9.83
C MET A 771 14.57 -0.26 11.03
N ASP A 772 15.33 -1.34 10.80
CA ASP A 772 16.12 -2.01 11.83
C ASP A 772 17.63 -1.76 11.64
N PHE A 773 18.04 -1.25 10.48
CA PHE A 773 19.44 -0.96 10.11
C PHE A 773 19.58 0.42 9.43
N PRO A 774 19.14 1.54 10.06
CA PRO A 774 19.06 2.85 9.40
C PRO A 774 20.42 3.45 9.00
N ASN A 775 21.49 3.06 9.71
CA ASN A 775 22.86 3.54 9.44
C ASN A 775 23.59 2.72 8.36
N ASP A 776 23.00 1.62 7.89
CA ASP A 776 23.58 0.76 6.88
C ASP A 776 23.16 1.24 5.48
N ALA A 777 24.12 1.83 4.75
CA ALA A 777 23.86 2.42 3.44
C ALA A 777 23.39 1.41 2.38
N LYS A 778 23.78 0.13 2.48
CA LYS A 778 23.30 -0.92 1.57
C LYS A 778 21.89 -1.34 1.94
N ALA A 779 21.61 -1.51 3.23
CA ALA A 779 20.27 -1.83 3.73
C ALA A 779 19.23 -0.78 3.30
N ARG A 780 19.61 0.50 3.31
CA ARG A 780 18.74 1.61 2.89
C ARG A 780 18.23 1.51 1.45
N LYS A 781 19.04 0.96 0.55
CA LYS A 781 18.75 0.91 -0.89
C LYS A 781 18.24 -0.45 -1.37
N ALA A 782 18.26 -1.48 -0.53
CA ALA A 782 17.86 -2.83 -0.91
C ALA A 782 16.37 -2.86 -1.28
N ASN A 783 16.05 -3.13 -2.55
CA ASN A 783 14.68 -3.22 -3.06
C ASN A 783 14.25 -4.66 -3.40
N ASP A 784 15.11 -5.64 -3.11
CA ASP A 784 14.96 -7.04 -3.49
C ASP A 784 14.88 -7.99 -2.28
N GLN A 785 14.85 -7.41 -1.07
CA GLN A 785 14.88 -8.06 0.25
C GLN A 785 14.14 -7.20 1.28
N PHE A 786 13.55 -7.84 2.29
CA PHE A 786 12.84 -7.16 3.37
C PHE A 786 12.83 -8.00 4.65
N LEU A 787 12.41 -7.41 5.78
CA LEU A 787 12.16 -8.15 7.01
C LEU A 787 10.66 -8.45 7.18
N PHE A 788 10.33 -9.70 7.52
CA PHE A 788 8.98 -10.10 7.91
C PHE A 788 8.90 -10.23 9.44
N GLY A 789 8.32 -9.20 10.07
CA GLY A 789 8.58 -8.85 11.47
C GLY A 789 10.08 -8.62 11.70
N LYS A 790 10.57 -8.77 12.94
CA LYS A 790 11.98 -8.51 13.27
C LYS A 790 12.89 -9.75 13.12
N ALA A 791 12.31 -10.92 12.86
CA ALA A 791 13.05 -12.18 12.84
C ALA A 791 13.56 -12.57 11.45
N PHE A 792 12.70 -12.54 10.43
CA PHE A 792 12.98 -13.14 9.12
C PHE A 792 13.51 -12.11 8.12
N LEU A 793 14.68 -12.36 7.53
CA LEU A 793 15.13 -11.71 6.30
C LEU A 793 14.66 -12.55 5.11
N VAL A 794 13.82 -11.96 4.27
CA VAL A 794 13.16 -12.59 3.13
C VAL A 794 13.80 -12.07 1.85
N ALA A 795 14.23 -12.97 0.95
CA ALA A 795 14.90 -12.62 -0.30
C ALA A 795 14.24 -13.33 -1.51
N PRO A 796 13.11 -12.81 -2.05
CA PRO A 796 12.37 -13.44 -3.16
C PRO A 796 13.16 -13.62 -4.45
N VAL A 797 13.11 -14.79 -5.09
CA VAL A 797 13.77 -14.97 -6.40
C VAL A 797 12.88 -14.40 -7.50
N THR A 798 13.31 -13.34 -8.17
CA THR A 798 12.50 -12.59 -9.14
C THR A 798 13.04 -12.64 -10.57
N THR A 799 13.85 -13.65 -10.88
CA THR A 799 14.41 -13.87 -12.22
C THR A 799 14.16 -15.32 -12.64
N TYR A 800 13.58 -15.51 -13.83
CA TYR A 800 13.29 -16.83 -14.36
C TYR A 800 14.53 -17.70 -14.44
N LYS A 801 14.42 -18.98 -14.04
CA LYS A 801 15.48 -19.99 -14.03
C LYS A 801 16.64 -19.70 -13.08
N ALA A 802 16.62 -18.61 -12.31
CA ALA A 802 17.63 -18.39 -11.28
C ALA A 802 17.57 -19.50 -10.21
N ARG A 803 18.74 -20.03 -9.86
CA ARG A 803 18.94 -21.07 -8.83
C ARG A 803 19.94 -20.65 -7.75
N GLU A 804 20.43 -19.44 -7.86
CA GLU A 804 21.20 -18.71 -6.88
C GLU A 804 20.83 -17.22 -6.99
N ARG A 805 21.09 -16.45 -5.94
CA ARG A 805 21.05 -14.98 -5.99
C ARG A 805 21.99 -14.38 -4.97
N GLU A 806 22.41 -13.14 -5.20
CA GLU A 806 23.06 -12.36 -4.16
C GLU A 806 22.04 -12.00 -3.07
N VAL A 807 22.45 -12.14 -1.81
CA VAL A 807 21.72 -11.71 -0.62
C VAL A 807 22.65 -10.85 0.22
N TYR A 808 22.15 -9.71 0.67
CA TYR A 808 22.85 -8.82 1.59
C TYR A 808 22.36 -9.09 3.00
N PHE A 809 23.26 -9.46 3.90
CA PHE A 809 22.97 -9.66 5.31
C PHE A 809 23.19 -8.34 6.06
N PRO A 810 22.13 -7.61 6.44
CA PRO A 810 22.28 -6.28 7.02
C PRO A 810 22.81 -6.35 8.47
N GLY A 811 23.35 -5.23 8.95
CA GLY A 811 23.97 -5.11 10.27
C GLY A 811 25.50 -5.14 10.20
N ASP A 812 26.15 -5.23 11.36
CA ASP A 812 27.61 -5.28 11.47
C ASP A 812 28.15 -6.72 11.52
N ALA A 813 29.48 -6.85 11.56
CA ALA A 813 30.18 -8.12 11.61
C ALA A 813 29.90 -8.97 12.87
N GLY A 814 29.37 -8.36 13.94
CA GLY A 814 28.95 -9.05 15.16
C GLY A 814 27.56 -9.66 15.06
N LEU A 815 26.73 -9.21 14.13
CA LEU A 815 25.40 -9.79 13.91
C LEU A 815 25.49 -11.08 13.07
N THR A 816 24.76 -12.10 13.48
CA THR A 816 24.66 -13.38 12.75
C THR A 816 23.26 -13.59 12.19
N TRP A 817 23.19 -14.13 10.98
CA TRP A 817 21.98 -14.58 10.31
C TRP A 817 22.04 -16.09 10.07
N TYR A 818 20.94 -16.81 10.32
CA TYR A 818 20.85 -18.25 10.11
C TYR A 818 19.99 -18.56 8.91
N ASP A 819 20.48 -19.38 7.98
CA ASP A 819 19.64 -20.01 6.96
C ASP A 819 18.51 -20.79 7.62
N PHE A 820 17.26 -20.48 7.27
CA PHE A 820 16.10 -21.08 7.91
C PHE A 820 16.04 -22.60 7.71
N ALA A 821 16.51 -23.12 6.58
CA ALA A 821 16.44 -24.55 6.28
C ALA A 821 17.61 -25.33 6.91
N SER A 822 18.84 -24.89 6.63
CA SER A 822 20.08 -25.60 6.96
C SER A 822 20.70 -25.21 8.30
N GLY A 823 20.34 -24.05 8.86
CA GLY A 823 20.98 -23.49 10.06
C GLY A 823 22.41 -22.98 9.80
N LYS A 824 22.85 -22.90 8.54
CA LYS A 824 24.13 -22.28 8.18
C LYS A 824 24.12 -20.80 8.61
N ALA A 825 25.19 -20.37 9.28
CA ALA A 825 25.35 -19.00 9.73
C ALA A 825 26.01 -18.12 8.65
N TYR A 826 25.58 -16.86 8.60
CA TYR A 826 26.11 -15.79 7.77
C TYR A 826 26.38 -14.56 8.62
N GLN A 827 27.43 -13.84 8.28
CA GLN A 827 27.86 -12.64 9.01
C GLN A 827 27.14 -11.41 8.47
N GLY A 828 26.69 -10.52 9.34
CA GLY A 828 26.17 -9.20 8.97
C GLY A 828 27.23 -8.34 8.27
N GLY A 829 26.76 -7.40 7.46
CA GLY A 829 27.57 -6.50 6.64
C GLY A 829 28.13 -7.14 5.37
N THR A 830 27.68 -8.34 4.99
CA THR A 830 28.22 -9.09 3.84
C THR A 830 27.17 -9.35 2.76
N SER A 831 27.61 -9.37 1.50
CA SER A 831 26.83 -9.85 0.35
C SER A 831 27.35 -11.22 -0.05
N ILE A 832 26.47 -12.22 -0.17
CA ILE A 832 26.85 -13.59 -0.51
C ILE A 832 25.92 -14.13 -1.59
N ALA A 833 26.48 -14.83 -2.59
CA ALA A 833 25.71 -15.66 -3.50
C ALA A 833 25.19 -16.89 -2.75
N VAL A 834 23.88 -16.98 -2.56
CA VAL A 834 23.24 -18.07 -1.83
C VAL A 834 22.46 -18.98 -2.78
N SER A 835 22.40 -20.26 -2.44
CA SER A 835 21.60 -21.22 -3.19
C SER A 835 20.11 -20.88 -3.07
N ALA A 836 19.41 -20.91 -4.19
CA ALA A 836 18.01 -20.57 -4.32
C ALA A 836 17.31 -21.57 -5.26
N PRO A 837 17.31 -22.89 -4.95
CA PRO A 837 16.68 -23.90 -5.81
C PRO A 837 15.20 -23.55 -6.08
N ALA A 838 14.61 -24.10 -7.14
CA ALA A 838 13.24 -23.75 -7.54
C ALA A 838 12.26 -23.85 -6.36
N GLU A 839 12.41 -24.91 -5.57
CA GLU A 839 11.54 -25.27 -4.46
C GLU A 839 11.77 -24.45 -3.19
N ARG A 840 12.83 -23.65 -3.06
CA ARG A 840 13.06 -22.86 -1.84
C ARG A 840 13.58 -21.47 -2.17
N MET A 841 12.89 -20.47 -1.63
CA MET A 841 13.35 -19.09 -1.56
C MET A 841 14.37 -18.93 -0.43
N PRO A 842 15.48 -18.18 -0.63
CA PRO A 842 16.39 -17.83 0.45
C PRO A 842 15.65 -17.09 1.57
N LEU A 843 15.76 -17.63 2.77
CA LEU A 843 15.06 -17.18 3.97
C LEU A 843 16.00 -17.34 5.15
N PHE A 844 16.20 -16.26 5.90
CA PHE A 844 17.17 -16.23 6.99
C PHE A 844 16.53 -15.69 8.26
N VAL A 845 17.07 -16.07 9.42
CA VAL A 845 16.58 -15.66 10.73
C VAL A 845 17.70 -14.99 11.51
N ARG A 846 17.43 -13.82 12.06
CA ARG A 846 18.39 -13.04 12.85
C ARG A 846 18.74 -13.77 14.15
N ALA A 847 20.01 -13.81 14.53
CA ALA A 847 20.42 -14.25 15.87
C ALA A 847 19.71 -13.44 16.96
N GLY A 848 19.35 -14.11 18.06
CA GLY A 848 18.50 -13.58 19.13
C GLY A 848 16.99 -13.70 18.86
N SER A 849 16.57 -14.10 17.65
CA SER A 849 15.14 -14.28 17.37
C SER A 849 14.55 -15.45 18.15
N ILE A 850 13.34 -15.22 18.68
CA ILE A 850 12.48 -16.25 19.26
C ILE A 850 11.26 -16.36 18.35
N VAL A 851 11.20 -17.44 17.57
CA VAL A 851 10.13 -17.69 16.59
C VAL A 851 9.15 -18.73 17.17
N PRO A 852 7.97 -18.33 17.65
CA PRO A 852 6.95 -19.27 18.10
C PRO A 852 6.28 -19.94 16.90
N MET A 853 6.24 -21.27 16.90
CA MET A 853 5.61 -22.10 15.87
C MET A 853 4.58 -23.05 16.48
N GLY A 854 3.45 -23.21 15.82
CA GLY A 854 2.45 -24.24 16.11
C GLY A 854 2.64 -25.49 15.24
N PRO A 855 1.80 -26.52 15.40
CA PRO A 855 1.73 -27.63 14.46
C PRO A 855 1.14 -27.17 13.12
N VAL A 856 1.17 -28.05 12.12
CA VAL A 856 0.35 -27.85 10.91
C VAL A 856 -1.13 -27.84 11.30
N MET A 857 -1.84 -26.83 10.80
CA MET A 857 -3.27 -26.67 10.95
C MET A 857 -3.92 -26.44 9.58
N GLN A 858 -5.16 -26.87 9.40
CA GLN A 858 -5.94 -26.71 8.17
C GLN A 858 -6.65 -25.36 8.07
N TYR A 859 -6.87 -24.69 9.21
CA TYR A 859 -7.41 -23.34 9.35
C TYR A 859 -6.96 -22.77 10.71
N THR A 860 -6.99 -21.45 10.89
CA THR A 860 -6.35 -20.75 12.04
C THR A 860 -6.83 -21.12 13.45
N ASP A 861 -8.04 -21.67 13.59
CA ASP A 861 -8.67 -22.00 14.87
C ASP A 861 -8.79 -23.53 15.12
N GLU A 862 -8.18 -24.38 14.30
CA GLU A 862 -8.35 -25.86 14.37
C GLU A 862 -7.87 -26.46 15.70
N LYS A 863 -6.74 -25.98 16.24
CA LYS A 863 -6.05 -26.59 17.40
C LYS A 863 -5.63 -25.55 18.44
N PRO A 864 -6.56 -24.90 19.16
CA PRO A 864 -6.27 -23.79 20.07
C PRO A 864 -5.37 -24.17 21.27
N ASP A 865 -5.46 -25.42 21.72
CA ASP A 865 -4.67 -25.98 22.84
C ASP A 865 -3.33 -26.61 22.40
N ALA A 866 -2.99 -26.54 21.10
CA ALA A 866 -1.78 -27.17 20.60
C ALA A 866 -0.50 -26.64 21.28
N PRO A 867 0.55 -27.49 21.40
CA PRO A 867 1.85 -27.03 21.85
C PRO A 867 2.39 -25.88 20.99
N ILE A 868 3.05 -24.92 21.63
CA ILE A 868 3.84 -23.89 20.95
C ILE A 868 5.31 -24.25 21.08
N THR A 869 6.02 -24.33 19.96
CA THR A 869 7.47 -24.49 19.92
C THR A 869 8.13 -23.13 19.77
N LEU A 870 8.88 -22.70 20.79
CA LEU A 870 9.75 -21.53 20.76
C LEU A 870 11.08 -21.92 20.10
N VAL A 871 11.25 -21.55 18.83
CA VAL A 871 12.51 -21.76 18.10
C VAL A 871 13.42 -20.56 18.37
N VAL A 872 14.47 -20.80 19.16
CA VAL A 872 15.42 -19.78 19.63
C VAL A 872 16.69 -19.84 18.79
N TYR A 873 16.96 -18.79 18.03
CA TYR A 873 18.18 -18.65 17.25
C TYR A 873 19.26 -18.01 18.12
N THR A 874 20.23 -18.80 18.56
CA THR A 874 21.27 -18.37 19.53
C THR A 874 22.27 -17.36 18.93
N GLY A 875 23.17 -16.83 19.75
CA GLY A 875 24.23 -15.90 19.33
C GLY A 875 23.94 -14.43 19.62
N ALA A 876 22.76 -14.12 20.19
CA ALA A 876 22.42 -12.82 20.74
C ALA A 876 21.24 -12.95 21.72
N ASP A 877 21.09 -11.97 22.61
CA ASP A 877 19.91 -11.84 23.46
C ASP A 877 18.65 -11.61 22.61
N GLY A 878 17.51 -12.07 23.14
CA GLY A 878 16.25 -12.06 22.41
C GLY A 878 15.05 -11.78 23.29
N SER A 879 14.03 -11.17 22.72
CA SER A 879 12.71 -11.08 23.35
C SER A 879 11.59 -11.15 22.33
N PHE A 880 10.54 -11.88 22.67
CA PHE A 880 9.29 -11.93 21.90
C PHE A 880 8.14 -12.17 22.85
N SER A 881 6.98 -11.55 22.61
CA SER A 881 5.82 -11.71 23.49
C SER A 881 4.62 -12.23 22.72
N VAL A 882 4.46 -13.56 22.73
CA VAL A 882 3.42 -14.26 21.96
C VAL A 882 2.04 -13.78 22.39
N TYR A 883 1.25 -13.31 21.44
CA TYR A 883 -0.11 -12.83 21.67
C TYR A 883 -1.16 -13.87 21.26
N ASN A 884 -2.19 -14.05 22.09
CA ASN A 884 -3.41 -14.75 21.70
C ASN A 884 -4.66 -14.02 22.21
N ASP A 885 -5.73 -14.12 21.46
CA ASP A 885 -7.10 -13.81 21.87
C ASP A 885 -8.07 -14.78 21.16
N ASP A 886 -9.37 -14.47 21.15
CA ASP A 886 -10.37 -15.32 20.47
C ASP A 886 -10.34 -15.26 18.94
N GLY A 887 -9.51 -14.40 18.36
CA GLY A 887 -9.31 -14.26 16.92
C GLY A 887 -10.44 -13.59 16.15
N ARG A 888 -11.60 -13.28 16.77
CA ARG A 888 -12.82 -12.93 16.03
C ARG A 888 -13.58 -11.76 16.61
N SER A 889 -13.60 -11.61 17.94
CA SER A 889 -14.42 -10.62 18.60
C SER A 889 -13.70 -9.30 18.84
N GLN A 890 -14.44 -8.29 19.28
CA GLN A 890 -13.90 -6.97 19.63
C GLN A 890 -13.45 -6.87 21.09
N GLN A 891 -13.49 -7.98 21.85
CA GLN A 891 -13.16 -8.01 23.27
C GLN A 891 -11.67 -7.73 23.56
N TYR A 892 -10.79 -7.83 22.55
CA TYR A 892 -9.38 -7.42 22.70
C TYR A 892 -9.24 -5.97 23.17
N ARG A 893 -10.18 -5.09 22.78
CA ARG A 893 -10.21 -3.67 23.20
C ARG A 893 -10.40 -3.48 24.70
N THR A 894 -11.04 -4.44 25.38
CA THR A 894 -11.29 -4.37 26.82
C THR A 894 -10.25 -5.17 27.63
N GLY A 895 -9.23 -5.70 26.96
CA GLY A 895 -8.14 -6.46 27.57
C GLY A 895 -8.32 -7.98 27.52
N ALA A 896 -9.32 -8.50 26.81
CA ALA A 896 -9.58 -9.94 26.71
C ALA A 896 -8.63 -10.62 25.72
N TRP A 897 -7.40 -10.81 26.17
CA TRP A 897 -6.29 -11.42 25.44
C TRP A 897 -5.28 -11.97 26.45
N GLU A 898 -4.32 -12.76 25.97
CA GLU A 898 -3.11 -13.11 26.71
C GLU A 898 -1.84 -12.71 25.94
N ARG A 899 -0.81 -12.32 26.69
CA ARG A 899 0.58 -12.35 26.23
C ARG A 899 1.41 -13.31 27.06
N MET A 900 2.29 -14.04 26.38
CA MET A 900 3.35 -14.86 26.96
C MET A 900 4.70 -14.18 26.65
N PRO A 901 5.23 -13.35 27.55
CA PRO A 901 6.54 -12.73 27.38
C PRO A 901 7.62 -13.80 27.41
N VAL A 902 8.53 -13.80 26.44
CA VAL A 902 9.66 -14.70 26.38
C VAL A 902 10.93 -13.88 26.22
N ARG A 903 11.93 -14.15 27.06
CA ARG A 903 13.28 -13.60 26.94
C ARG A 903 14.29 -14.73 26.80
N TYR A 904 15.24 -14.57 25.89
CA TYR A 904 16.42 -15.42 25.78
C TYR A 904 17.66 -14.62 26.18
N ASP A 905 18.44 -15.18 27.09
CA ASP A 905 19.75 -14.69 27.50
C ASP A 905 20.80 -15.63 26.91
N ASP A 906 21.60 -15.12 25.98
CA ASP A 906 22.54 -15.95 25.22
C ASP A 906 23.74 -16.39 26.06
N ALA A 907 24.21 -15.50 26.94
CA ALA A 907 25.36 -15.75 27.80
C ALA A 907 25.14 -16.95 28.74
N THR A 908 23.90 -17.11 29.24
CA THR A 908 23.52 -18.22 30.11
C THR A 908 22.81 -19.37 29.37
N GLY A 909 22.41 -19.15 28.11
CA GLY A 909 21.58 -20.07 27.33
C GLY A 909 20.20 -20.28 27.95
N THR A 910 19.65 -19.29 28.64
CA THR A 910 18.39 -19.44 29.40
C THR A 910 17.22 -18.80 28.67
N VAL A 911 16.13 -19.54 28.51
CA VAL A 911 14.83 -19.01 28.08
C VAL A 911 13.98 -18.76 29.33
N SER A 912 13.61 -17.52 29.56
CA SER A 912 12.66 -17.11 30.59
C SER A 912 11.28 -16.92 29.96
N ILE A 913 10.30 -17.71 30.39
CA ILE A 913 8.89 -17.52 30.05
C ILE A 913 8.26 -16.74 31.21
N GLY A 914 7.77 -15.53 30.93
CA GLY A 914 7.20 -14.62 31.91
C GLY A 914 5.87 -15.09 32.49
N ALA A 915 5.36 -14.33 33.46
CA ALA A 915 3.98 -14.46 33.89
C ALA A 915 3.06 -13.99 32.76
N ARG A 916 1.86 -14.59 32.66
CA ARG A 916 0.86 -14.19 31.66
C ARG A 916 0.45 -12.73 31.89
N GLU A 917 0.41 -11.97 30.80
CA GLU A 917 -0.17 -10.63 30.75
C GLU A 917 -1.55 -10.68 30.07
N GLY A 918 -2.41 -9.70 30.35
CA GLY A 918 -3.78 -9.63 29.84
C GLY A 918 -4.81 -10.28 30.77
N LYS A 919 -6.11 -10.04 30.50
CA LYS A 919 -7.21 -10.56 31.34
C LYS A 919 -7.59 -12.00 31.01
N GLY A 920 -6.99 -12.60 29.99
CA GLY A 920 -7.44 -13.84 29.38
C GLY A 920 -8.72 -13.63 28.55
N TYR A 921 -9.12 -14.65 27.82
CA TYR A 921 -10.28 -14.61 26.92
C TYR A 921 -11.09 -15.90 27.01
N ALA A 922 -12.34 -15.86 26.52
CA ALA A 922 -13.22 -17.03 26.52
C ALA A 922 -12.62 -18.15 25.65
N GLY A 923 -12.56 -19.38 26.18
CA GLY A 923 -11.93 -20.51 25.49
C GLY A 923 -10.40 -20.53 25.57
N MET A 924 -9.77 -19.62 26.31
CA MET A 924 -8.32 -19.65 26.52
C MET A 924 -7.89 -20.92 27.27
N PRO A 925 -6.84 -21.63 26.80
CA PRO A 925 -6.28 -22.79 27.50
C PRO A 925 -5.79 -22.41 28.90
N GLN A 926 -6.15 -23.18 29.94
CA GLN A 926 -5.67 -22.94 31.31
C GLN A 926 -4.18 -23.21 31.47
N THR A 927 -3.65 -24.15 30.69
CA THR A 927 -2.23 -24.48 30.64
C THR A 927 -1.82 -24.74 29.21
N ARG A 928 -0.59 -24.37 28.86
CA ARG A 928 -0.03 -24.58 27.52
C ARG A 928 1.23 -25.43 27.60
N THR A 929 1.35 -26.42 26.73
CA THR A 929 2.61 -27.11 26.50
C THR A 929 3.51 -26.20 25.67
N VAL A 930 4.69 -25.86 26.21
CA VAL A 930 5.68 -25.04 25.52
C VAL A 930 6.91 -25.89 25.28
N ARG A 931 7.26 -26.03 24.01
CA ARG A 931 8.48 -26.69 23.55
C ARG A 931 9.53 -25.62 23.25
N ILE A 932 10.80 -25.96 23.44
CA ILE A 932 11.91 -25.05 23.14
C ILE A 932 12.92 -25.78 22.27
N LYS A 933 13.29 -25.14 21.17
CA LYS A 933 14.32 -25.61 20.25
C LYS A 933 15.40 -24.54 20.14
N TRP A 934 16.64 -24.87 20.48
CA TRP A 934 17.77 -23.96 20.29
C TRP A 934 18.49 -24.27 18.98
N ILE A 935 18.55 -23.27 18.10
CA ILE A 935 19.31 -23.30 16.86
C ILE A 935 20.68 -22.68 17.11
N VAL A 936 21.73 -23.49 16.96
CA VAL A 936 23.13 -23.06 16.91
C VAL A 936 23.68 -23.17 15.49
N PRO A 937 24.80 -22.49 15.19
CA PRO A 937 25.43 -22.59 13.88
C PRO A 937 25.60 -24.04 13.41
N GLY A 938 25.07 -24.33 12.22
CA GLY A 938 25.14 -25.66 11.58
C GLY A 938 24.06 -26.66 12.01
N THR A 939 23.12 -26.29 12.90
CA THR A 939 21.97 -27.15 13.24
C THR A 939 20.78 -26.81 12.37
N ALA A 940 20.35 -27.76 11.53
CA ALA A 940 19.16 -27.60 10.70
C ALA A 940 17.86 -27.49 11.52
N VAL A 941 16.90 -26.71 11.03
CA VAL A 941 15.57 -26.50 11.65
C VAL A 941 14.57 -27.60 11.20
N THR A 942 15.05 -28.68 10.59
CA THR A 942 14.30 -29.54 9.67
C THR A 942 13.22 -30.43 10.27
N ASP A 943 13.17 -30.60 11.60
CA ASP A 943 12.10 -31.36 12.24
C ASP A 943 10.93 -30.44 12.58
N GLN A 944 9.79 -30.64 11.91
CA GLN A 944 8.60 -29.82 12.06
C GLN A 944 8.09 -29.72 13.51
N ASN A 945 8.36 -30.75 14.34
CA ASN A 945 7.90 -30.81 15.73
C ASN A 945 9.02 -31.10 16.73
N GLY A 946 10.28 -31.08 16.28
CA GLY A 946 11.44 -31.37 17.12
C GLY A 946 11.64 -30.30 18.19
N PHE A 947 12.07 -30.72 19.37
CA PHE A 947 12.36 -29.84 20.50
C PHE A 947 13.52 -30.40 21.32
N ASP A 948 14.22 -29.53 22.05
CA ASP A 948 15.29 -29.94 22.96
C ASP A 948 14.79 -29.95 24.42
N SER A 949 13.69 -29.26 24.72
CA SER A 949 13.04 -29.25 26.03
C SER A 949 11.53 -29.00 25.90
N GLU A 950 10.76 -29.51 26.85
CA GLU A 950 9.30 -29.31 26.93
C GLU A 950 8.92 -28.97 28.37
N VAL A 951 8.05 -27.99 28.55
CA VAL A 951 7.55 -27.54 29.84
C VAL A 951 6.05 -27.26 29.76
N ARG A 952 5.37 -27.31 30.90
CA ARG A 952 3.97 -26.91 31.02
C ARG A 952 3.89 -25.52 31.65
N TRP A 953 3.42 -24.54 30.87
CA TRP A 953 3.22 -23.18 31.34
C TRP A 953 1.78 -22.98 31.81
N THR A 954 1.60 -22.53 33.05
CA THR A 954 0.29 -22.30 33.69
C THR A 954 -0.04 -20.80 33.80
N GLY A 955 0.65 -19.95 33.03
CA GLY A 955 0.63 -18.50 33.20
C GLY A 955 1.56 -17.96 34.29
N LYS A 956 2.33 -18.82 34.98
CA LYS A 956 3.34 -18.42 35.97
C LYS A 956 4.72 -18.41 35.32
N ALA A 957 5.57 -17.48 35.76
CA ALA A 957 6.93 -17.37 35.25
C ALA A 957 7.75 -18.64 35.52
N LEU A 958 8.56 -19.06 34.55
CA LEU A 958 9.49 -20.18 34.66
C LEU A 958 10.72 -19.95 33.79
N GLN A 959 11.79 -20.67 34.07
CA GLN A 959 13.03 -20.63 33.30
C GLN A 959 13.40 -22.02 32.80
N VAL A 960 13.90 -22.09 31.57
CA VAL A 960 14.41 -23.31 30.96
C VAL A 960 15.82 -23.04 30.45
N LYS A 961 16.80 -23.76 31.00
CA LYS A 961 18.18 -23.67 30.55
C LYS A 961 18.39 -24.60 29.37
N ARG A 962 19.15 -24.13 28.40
CA ARG A 962 19.60 -24.95 27.29
C ARG A 962 20.35 -26.20 27.82
N PRO A 963 19.99 -27.42 27.39
CA PRO A 963 20.70 -28.62 27.80
C PRO A 963 22.19 -28.55 27.44
N LYS A 964 23.07 -29.00 28.34
CA LYS A 964 24.48 -29.24 28.01
C LYS A 964 24.52 -30.39 26.99
N ARG A 965 25.03 -30.13 25.79
CA ARG A 965 25.26 -31.16 24.76
C ARG A 965 26.66 -31.72 24.88
#